data_AF-A0A4U0UB88-F1
#
_entry.id   AF-A0A4U0UB88-F1
#
_cell.length_a   1.000
_cell.length_b   1.000
_cell.length_c   1.000
_cell.angle_alpha   90.00
_cell.angle_beta   90.00
_cell.angle_gamma   90.00
#
_symmetry.space_group_name_H-M   'P 1'
#
loop_
_entity.id
_entity.type
_entity.pdbx_description
1 polymer ?
#
loop_
_entity_poly.entity_id
_entity_poly.type
_entity_poly.pdbx_seq_one_letter_code
_entity_poly.pdbx_strand_id
1 'polypeptide(L)'
;MLQTSLFLPKAAAELRPRMPILQGQTIIFHYFLHFSRTNGHCNTIPAILAIDDMAEDVVRRTFAAIQDVDHDPTKTLEEAEMALPSYLMGTQDRIDQRIDLMRTLAASLMDGRRAPGHAFALVNLLVKLFEGWTWQQVCDFGTQSIPYKDGLVAGEDMLPFNRLMLSLLEKATASAADAAHAASMLDTMQAVVKLWLSTSDTGVATQAGKLLHDLLEVDVPKQDSAGAPVGAQGLVWRRIFGDRDVYAVFFEMCSLESENGMSKNTKTIAQARLLELLPKLGAMHWTAVANSHHRDIEAKYDLAPEAGLLDFAALKMVDYKDDVLMHRCLIDFFSELLHRTASLDTHTMAPRDSLGLQYMITHGLHTRTTAIYLQLPGSNPDPVDTMFLYGPAANYLATYASTYPGHFLAGQMPKQVNDRLMFTLNLTPGKWAHSDSPKHDLHLAASLPRRALLPDGRWSSSPVSMLPSKATNTDALNTLATVFQGPEEKGLVYPPSADGHTDPNTTEEGAAARAIYYHYLSNNPGFWQDITSHADTVALKELALAAIRCISSVITANWSASTDLTLPTTIATPETGHLAILAPPALEYTLPYLLKSPPAFANLVGGRGDAESSTYKIAIAKFDALRALNSRLMVQVEQQPGQGYEDILATVGKKLAEGPMSREGEVGGRIGTLEL
;
A
#
# COMPACT_ATOMS: atom_id res chain seq x y z
N MET A 1 -58.07 -8.60 45.97
CA MET A 1 -57.92 -7.27 46.61
C MET A 1 -57.28 -6.37 45.55
N LEU A 2 -58.04 -5.57 44.79
CA LEU A 2 -58.43 -4.17 45.11
C LEU A 2 -57.17 -3.35 45.46
N GLN A 3 -56.78 -2.26 44.78
CA GLN A 3 -57.53 -1.18 44.13
C GLN A 3 -56.59 -0.29 43.28
N THR A 4 -57.10 0.27 42.17
CA THR A 4 -57.00 1.66 41.62
C THR A 4 -55.87 2.60 42.10
N SER A 5 -55.22 3.47 41.29
CA SER A 5 -55.76 4.40 40.29
C SER A 5 -54.67 5.12 39.44
N LEU A 6 -55.03 5.40 38.18
CA LEU A 6 -54.60 6.44 37.22
C LEU A 6 -53.54 7.49 37.61
N PHE A 7 -52.57 7.72 36.70
CA PHE A 7 -52.20 9.05 36.13
C PHE A 7 -51.38 8.88 34.84
N LEU A 8 -51.78 9.55 33.76
CA LEU A 8 -51.02 9.76 32.49
C LEU A 8 -49.76 10.60 32.77
N PRO A 9 -48.65 10.48 32.00
CA PRO A 9 -48.51 11.39 30.85
C PRO A 9 -47.64 10.93 29.65
N LYS A 10 -47.96 11.56 28.51
CA LYS A 10 -47.08 12.12 27.46
C LYS A 10 -45.98 11.28 26.80
N ALA A 11 -46.17 11.14 25.48
CA ALA A 11 -45.13 10.99 24.48
C ALA A 11 -43.99 12.01 24.66
N ALA A 12 -42.75 11.51 24.64
CA ALA A 12 -41.54 12.29 24.49
C ALA A 12 -40.65 11.59 23.45
N ALA A 13 -40.73 12.10 22.23
CA ALA A 13 -39.69 11.96 21.23
C ALA A 13 -38.55 12.89 21.64
N GLU A 14 -37.42 12.33 22.10
CA GLU A 14 -36.20 13.10 22.30
C GLU A 14 -35.35 13.06 21.02
N LEU A 15 -35.46 14.16 20.29
CA LEU A 15 -34.47 14.67 19.35
C LEU A 15 -33.14 14.89 20.08
N ARG A 16 -32.07 14.21 19.62
CA ARG A 16 -30.72 14.78 19.65
C ARG A 16 -30.30 15.09 18.21
N PRO A 17 -29.87 16.32 17.91
CA PRO A 17 -29.48 16.72 16.57
C PRO A 17 -28.10 16.13 16.23
N ARG A 18 -28.05 15.30 15.19
CA ARG A 18 -26.80 15.08 14.46
C ARG A 18 -26.58 16.31 13.58
N MET A 19 -25.56 17.11 13.92
CA MET A 19 -24.98 18.10 13.01
C MET A 19 -24.55 17.40 11.71
N PRO A 20 -24.94 17.90 10.52
CA PRO A 20 -24.15 17.73 9.32
C PRO A 20 -23.18 18.91 9.22
N ILE A 21 -21.90 18.58 9.09
CA ILE A 21 -20.82 19.50 8.77
C ILE A 21 -21.08 20.06 7.36
N LEU A 22 -21.51 21.33 7.30
CA LEU A 22 -21.56 22.13 6.09
C LEU A 22 -20.13 22.46 5.65
N GLN A 23 -19.53 21.59 4.83
CA GLN A 23 -18.25 21.89 4.14
C GLN A 23 -18.39 22.08 2.62
N GLY A 24 -19.59 21.90 2.05
CA GLY A 24 -19.83 22.11 0.61
C GLY A 24 -20.08 23.57 0.19
N GLN A 25 -20.53 24.44 1.10
CA GLN A 25 -20.85 25.84 0.76
C GLN A 25 -19.61 26.75 0.70
N THR A 26 -18.47 26.33 1.21
CA THR A 26 -17.28 27.19 1.34
C THR A 26 -16.49 27.32 0.02
N ILE A 27 -16.59 26.35 -0.89
CA ILE A 27 -15.81 26.36 -2.14
C ILE A 27 -16.37 27.35 -3.16
N ILE A 28 -17.71 27.50 -3.24
CA ILE A 28 -18.35 28.52 -4.08
C ILE A 28 -18.01 29.94 -3.58
N PHE A 29 -17.87 30.12 -2.26
CA PHE A 29 -17.51 31.41 -1.66
C PHE A 29 -16.08 31.86 -2.00
N HIS A 30 -15.11 30.94 -2.12
CA HIS A 30 -13.70 31.32 -2.29
C HIS A 30 -13.32 31.68 -3.74
N TYR A 31 -13.99 31.11 -4.75
CA TYR A 31 -13.78 31.47 -6.15
C TYR A 31 -14.43 32.81 -6.52
N PHE A 32 -15.57 33.16 -5.91
CA PHE A 32 -16.29 34.41 -6.22
C PHE A 32 -15.86 35.62 -5.38
N LEU A 33 -15.27 35.43 -4.20
CA LEU A 33 -14.71 36.53 -3.39
C LEU A 33 -13.52 37.24 -4.05
N HIS A 34 -12.87 36.62 -5.04
CA HIS A 34 -11.81 37.27 -5.82
C HIS A 34 -12.35 38.21 -6.91
N PHE A 35 -13.64 38.15 -7.24
CA PHE A 35 -14.31 39.03 -8.21
C PHE A 35 -15.15 40.14 -7.55
N SER A 36 -15.54 39.98 -6.27
CA SER A 36 -16.41 40.92 -5.55
C SER A 36 -15.67 41.78 -4.50
N ARG A 37 -14.37 42.05 -4.70
CA ARG A 37 -13.58 42.94 -3.85
C ARG A 37 -13.56 44.39 -4.37
N THR A 38 -14.70 44.88 -4.82
CA THR A 38 -14.95 46.32 -5.02
C THR A 38 -16.40 46.60 -4.60
N ASN A 39 -16.55 47.39 -3.54
CA ASN A 39 -17.79 47.89 -2.94
C ASN A 39 -18.40 46.99 -1.86
N GLY A 40 -18.12 47.36 -0.61
CA GLY A 40 -18.78 46.80 0.55
C GLY A 40 -20.18 47.38 0.76
N HIS A 41 -21.14 46.52 1.05
CA HIS A 41 -22.12 46.66 2.14
C HIS A 41 -22.94 45.36 2.25
N CYS A 42 -23.24 44.97 3.49
CA CYS A 42 -23.98 43.76 3.86
C CYS A 42 -25.29 43.60 3.06
N ASN A 43 -25.42 42.50 2.32
CA ASN A 43 -26.66 42.07 1.68
C ASN A 43 -26.59 40.55 1.40
N THR A 44 -26.95 39.73 2.39
CA THR A 44 -26.92 38.26 2.28
C THR A 44 -28.11 37.67 1.52
N ILE A 45 -29.22 38.41 1.36
CA ILE A 45 -30.43 37.94 0.64
C ILE A 45 -30.34 38.13 -0.89
N PRO A 46 -29.87 39.28 -1.42
CA PRO A 46 -29.71 39.46 -2.87
C PRO A 46 -28.65 38.55 -3.48
N ALA A 47 -27.63 38.18 -2.72
CA ALA A 47 -26.57 37.28 -3.17
C ALA A 47 -27.08 35.85 -3.41
N ILE A 48 -28.02 35.36 -2.60
CA ILE A 48 -28.61 34.01 -2.76
C ILE A 48 -29.51 33.96 -4.00
N LEU A 49 -30.31 35.00 -4.24
CA LEU A 49 -31.16 35.10 -5.45
C LEU A 49 -30.33 35.20 -6.74
N ALA A 50 -29.23 35.96 -6.72
CA ALA A 50 -28.33 36.06 -7.87
C ALA A 50 -27.62 34.74 -8.19
N ILE A 51 -27.30 33.92 -7.17
CA ILE A 51 -26.72 32.59 -7.37
C ILE A 51 -27.75 31.62 -7.97
N ASP A 52 -29.01 31.73 -7.58
CA ASP A 52 -30.10 30.90 -8.11
C ASP A 52 -30.37 31.20 -9.59
N ASP A 53 -30.48 32.48 -9.96
CA ASP A 53 -30.67 32.93 -11.34
C ASP A 53 -29.51 32.52 -12.26
N MET A 54 -28.27 32.56 -11.75
CA MET A 54 -27.09 32.14 -12.50
C MET A 54 -27.04 30.63 -12.72
N ALA A 55 -27.44 29.83 -11.73
CA ALA A 55 -27.48 28.38 -11.87
C ALA A 55 -28.60 27.91 -12.80
N GLU A 56 -29.78 28.55 -12.75
CA GLU A 56 -30.86 28.31 -13.73
C GLU A 56 -30.43 28.68 -15.15
N ASP A 57 -29.66 29.77 -15.32
CA ASP A 57 -29.08 30.12 -16.63
C ASP A 57 -28.12 29.04 -17.13
N VAL A 58 -27.25 28.50 -16.26
CA VAL A 58 -26.36 27.38 -16.61
C VAL A 58 -27.18 26.17 -17.03
N VAL A 59 -28.21 25.76 -16.28
CA VAL A 59 -29.09 24.63 -16.65
C VAL A 59 -29.68 24.85 -18.04
N ARG A 60 -30.24 26.04 -18.31
CA ARG A 60 -30.84 26.36 -19.61
C ARG A 60 -29.82 26.35 -20.74
N ARG A 61 -28.63 26.92 -20.54
CA ARG A 61 -27.52 26.89 -21.50
C ARG A 61 -27.06 25.47 -21.77
N THR A 62 -27.01 24.61 -20.75
CA THR A 62 -26.67 23.19 -20.88
C THR A 62 -27.71 22.45 -21.72
N PHE A 63 -29.02 22.61 -21.46
CA PHE A 63 -30.06 22.01 -22.29
C PHE A 63 -30.00 22.46 -23.75
N ALA A 64 -29.78 23.76 -24.00
CA ALA A 64 -29.63 24.29 -25.36
C ALA A 64 -28.38 23.72 -26.06
N ALA A 65 -27.25 23.65 -25.35
CA ALA A 65 -25.99 23.09 -25.86
C ALA A 65 -26.07 21.57 -26.11
N ILE A 66 -26.89 20.84 -25.35
CA ILE A 66 -27.16 19.42 -25.63
C ILE A 66 -28.06 19.27 -26.85
N GLN A 67 -28.94 20.22 -27.18
CA GLN A 67 -29.80 20.11 -28.37
C GLN A 67 -29.13 20.57 -29.67
N ASP A 68 -28.16 21.49 -29.56
CA ASP A 68 -27.35 21.96 -30.68
C ASP A 68 -26.28 20.91 -31.03
N VAL A 69 -26.39 20.30 -32.22
CA VAL A 69 -25.46 19.27 -32.71
C VAL A 69 -24.27 19.91 -33.46
N ASP A 70 -24.41 21.16 -33.90
CA ASP A 70 -23.48 21.83 -34.81
C ASP A 70 -22.42 22.67 -34.08
N HIS A 71 -22.64 23.01 -32.81
CA HIS A 71 -21.71 23.79 -31.98
C HIS A 71 -20.94 22.91 -30.97
N ASP A 72 -19.69 23.28 -30.64
CA ASP A 72 -18.89 22.61 -29.61
C ASP A 72 -19.40 22.99 -28.20
N PRO A 73 -20.05 22.08 -27.46
CA PRO A 73 -20.63 22.40 -26.15
C PRO A 73 -19.63 22.23 -25.01
N THR A 74 -18.37 21.85 -25.27
CA THR A 74 -17.42 21.38 -24.25
C THR A 74 -17.24 22.37 -23.10
N LYS A 75 -17.04 23.66 -23.40
CA LYS A 75 -16.88 24.69 -22.37
C LYS A 75 -18.13 24.88 -21.50
N THR A 76 -19.32 24.82 -22.12
CA THR A 76 -20.59 24.94 -21.39
C THR A 76 -20.86 23.70 -20.53
N LEU A 77 -20.43 22.52 -20.97
CA LEU A 77 -20.53 21.28 -20.21
C LEU A 77 -19.52 21.23 -19.04
N GLU A 78 -18.31 21.76 -19.21
CA GLU A 78 -17.33 21.91 -18.12
C GLU A 78 -17.82 22.88 -17.04
N GLU A 79 -18.40 24.02 -17.44
CA GLU A 79 -19.07 24.95 -16.51
C GLU A 79 -20.22 24.28 -15.77
N ALA A 80 -21.02 23.47 -16.49
CA ALA A 80 -22.12 22.71 -15.93
C ALA A 80 -21.67 21.62 -14.96
N GLU A 81 -20.55 20.94 -15.25
CA GLU A 81 -19.95 19.90 -14.40
C GLU A 81 -19.62 20.45 -13.01
N MET A 82 -19.11 21.68 -12.93
CA MET A 82 -18.74 22.31 -11.66
C MET A 82 -19.95 22.83 -10.86
N ALA A 83 -20.98 23.33 -11.54
CA ALA A 83 -22.07 24.06 -10.88
C ALA A 83 -23.33 23.20 -10.60
N LEU A 84 -23.72 22.36 -11.55
CA LEU A 84 -25.03 21.69 -11.54
C LEU A 84 -25.17 20.58 -10.51
N PRO A 85 -24.16 19.71 -10.25
CA PRO A 85 -24.32 18.60 -9.31
C PRO A 85 -24.70 19.07 -7.90
N SER A 86 -24.03 20.12 -7.38
CA SER A 86 -24.36 20.69 -6.07
C SER A 86 -25.69 21.43 -6.04
N TYR A 87 -26.06 22.05 -7.16
CA TYR A 87 -27.27 22.86 -7.27
C TYR A 87 -28.55 22.01 -7.29
N LEU A 88 -28.48 20.87 -7.99
CA LEU A 88 -29.62 19.99 -8.28
C LEU A 88 -29.89 18.91 -7.21
N MET A 89 -29.20 18.94 -6.07
CA MET A 89 -29.39 18.00 -4.94
C MET A 89 -30.48 18.43 -3.93
N GLY A 90 -31.15 19.55 -4.17
CA GLY A 90 -32.06 20.21 -3.23
C GLY A 90 -33.52 19.76 -3.27
N THR A 91 -34.41 20.67 -3.67
CA THR A 91 -35.87 20.48 -3.70
C THR A 91 -36.30 19.41 -4.70
N GLN A 92 -37.50 18.84 -4.52
CA GLN A 92 -38.05 17.81 -5.43
C GLN A 92 -38.05 18.27 -6.89
N ASP A 93 -38.44 19.52 -7.16
CA ASP A 93 -38.42 20.09 -8.52
C ASP A 93 -37.03 20.07 -9.16
N ARG A 94 -35.97 20.29 -8.35
CA ARG A 94 -34.58 20.25 -8.83
C ARG A 94 -34.09 18.82 -9.05
N ILE A 95 -34.57 17.87 -8.25
CA ILE A 95 -34.31 16.45 -8.46
C ILE A 95 -34.97 16.00 -9.77
N ASP A 96 -36.20 16.45 -10.05
CA ASP A 96 -36.89 16.13 -11.29
C ASP A 96 -36.16 16.76 -12.50
N GLN A 97 -35.72 18.02 -12.39
CA GLN A 97 -34.85 18.67 -13.39
C GLN A 97 -33.53 17.92 -13.61
N ARG A 98 -32.91 17.41 -12.55
CA ARG A 98 -31.70 16.58 -12.63
C ARG A 98 -31.96 15.32 -13.46
N ILE A 99 -33.05 14.62 -13.17
CA ILE A 99 -33.43 13.38 -13.87
C ILE A 99 -33.69 13.67 -15.35
N ASP A 100 -34.39 14.75 -15.68
CA ASP A 100 -34.67 15.12 -17.07
C ASP A 100 -33.40 15.52 -17.84
N LEU A 101 -32.48 16.24 -17.18
CA LEU A 101 -31.17 16.54 -17.75
C LEU A 101 -30.38 15.25 -18.02
N MET A 102 -30.35 14.34 -17.05
CA MET A 102 -29.66 13.05 -17.19
C MET A 102 -30.25 12.20 -18.34
N ARG A 103 -31.57 12.15 -18.49
CA ARG A 103 -32.22 11.45 -19.62
C ARG A 103 -31.85 12.08 -20.96
N THR A 104 -31.80 13.41 -21.02
CA THR A 104 -31.44 14.14 -22.25
C THR A 104 -29.97 13.91 -22.60
N LEU A 105 -29.07 13.91 -21.61
CA LEU A 105 -27.66 13.54 -21.78
C LEU A 105 -27.50 12.10 -22.26
N ALA A 106 -28.19 11.14 -21.63
CA ALA A 106 -28.15 9.73 -22.02
C ALA A 106 -28.67 9.51 -23.45
N ALA A 107 -29.78 10.15 -23.81
CA ALA A 107 -30.31 10.09 -25.18
C ALA A 107 -29.34 10.71 -26.20
N SER A 108 -28.70 11.83 -25.83
CA SER A 108 -27.70 12.48 -26.67
C SER A 108 -26.42 11.66 -26.85
N LEU A 109 -26.04 10.84 -25.86
CA LEU A 109 -24.90 9.93 -25.94
C LEU A 109 -25.12 8.79 -26.95
N MET A 110 -26.38 8.43 -27.20
CA MET A 110 -26.76 7.41 -28.18
C MET A 110 -26.90 7.96 -29.60
N ASP A 111 -26.77 9.27 -29.82
CA ASP A 111 -26.85 9.88 -31.16
C ASP A 111 -25.48 9.80 -31.86
N GLY A 112 -25.33 8.83 -32.75
CA GLY A 112 -24.10 8.57 -33.53
C GLY A 112 -23.68 9.68 -34.50
N ARG A 113 -24.37 10.83 -34.52
CA ARG A 113 -24.03 12.00 -35.35
C ARG A 113 -23.03 12.97 -34.72
N ARG A 114 -22.63 12.78 -33.46
CA ARG A 114 -21.74 13.71 -32.72
C ARG A 114 -20.26 13.34 -32.79
N ALA A 115 -19.40 14.36 -32.69
CA ALA A 115 -17.96 14.20 -32.61
C ALA A 115 -17.51 13.52 -31.28
N PRO A 116 -16.44 12.70 -31.30
CA PRO A 116 -15.99 11.92 -30.14
C PRO A 116 -15.53 12.76 -28.94
N GLY A 117 -15.03 13.98 -29.16
CA GLY A 117 -14.65 14.91 -28.08
C GLY A 117 -15.84 15.33 -27.20
N HIS A 118 -17.04 15.40 -27.75
CA HIS A 118 -18.25 15.78 -27.01
C HIS A 118 -18.72 14.66 -26.06
N ALA A 119 -18.46 13.39 -26.40
CA ALA A 119 -18.85 12.26 -25.57
C ALA A 119 -18.17 12.29 -24.19
N PHE A 120 -16.92 12.73 -24.11
CA PHE A 120 -16.20 12.87 -22.83
C PHE A 120 -16.85 13.90 -21.90
N ALA A 121 -17.14 15.10 -22.39
CA ALA A 121 -17.74 16.15 -21.58
C ALA A 121 -19.16 15.78 -21.10
N LEU A 122 -19.95 15.15 -21.98
CA LEU A 122 -21.28 14.64 -21.64
C LEU A 122 -21.22 13.53 -20.57
N VAL A 123 -20.29 12.59 -20.71
CA VAL A 123 -20.08 11.52 -19.72
C VAL A 123 -19.62 12.07 -18.39
N ASN A 124 -18.66 13.00 -18.35
CA ASN A 124 -18.16 13.55 -17.09
C ASN A 124 -19.28 14.25 -16.32
N LEU A 125 -20.06 15.10 -17.01
CA LEU A 125 -21.24 15.71 -16.42
C LEU A 125 -22.23 14.65 -15.93
N LEU A 126 -22.50 13.62 -16.73
CA LEU A 126 -23.43 12.56 -16.35
C LEU A 126 -22.96 11.78 -15.12
N VAL A 127 -21.67 11.40 -15.04
CA VAL A 127 -21.06 10.76 -13.86
C VAL A 127 -21.22 11.64 -12.62
N LYS A 128 -20.97 12.95 -12.74
CA LYS A 128 -21.19 13.91 -11.67
C LYS A 128 -22.65 14.02 -11.26
N LEU A 129 -23.56 14.00 -12.23
CA LEU A 129 -25.00 13.96 -11.97
C LEU A 129 -25.48 12.62 -11.41
N PHE A 130 -24.66 11.58 -11.32
CA PHE A 130 -24.94 10.36 -10.56
C PHE A 130 -24.31 10.37 -9.14
N GLU A 131 -23.59 11.42 -8.75
CA GLU A 131 -23.02 11.50 -7.40
C GLU A 131 -24.14 11.51 -6.33
N GLY A 132 -23.98 10.66 -5.31
CA GLY A 132 -24.96 10.49 -4.23
C GLY A 132 -26.14 9.58 -4.55
N TRP A 133 -26.24 9.02 -5.76
CA TRP A 133 -27.28 8.03 -6.09
C TRP A 133 -26.95 6.64 -5.56
N THR A 134 -27.99 5.89 -5.17
CA THR A 134 -27.90 4.48 -4.80
C THR A 134 -27.93 3.58 -6.03
N TRP A 135 -27.44 2.34 -5.89
CA TRP A 135 -27.49 1.34 -6.96
C TRP A 135 -28.91 1.11 -7.49
N GLN A 136 -29.92 1.06 -6.61
CA GLN A 136 -31.32 0.91 -7.02
C GLN A 136 -31.78 2.06 -7.93
N GLN A 137 -31.45 3.30 -7.57
CA GLN A 137 -31.81 4.47 -8.40
C GLN A 137 -31.13 4.43 -9.77
N VAL A 138 -29.88 3.95 -9.81
CA VAL A 138 -29.15 3.73 -11.06
C VAL A 138 -29.79 2.63 -11.91
N CYS A 139 -30.27 1.54 -11.31
CA CYS A 139 -30.96 0.46 -12.01
C CYS A 139 -32.32 0.93 -12.57
N ASP A 140 -33.09 1.65 -11.77
CA ASP A 140 -34.39 2.21 -12.17
C ASP A 140 -34.23 3.19 -13.34
N PHE A 141 -33.11 3.92 -13.40
CA PHE A 141 -32.75 4.78 -14.52
C PHE A 141 -32.23 4.00 -15.74
N GLY A 142 -31.31 3.05 -15.51
CA GLY A 142 -30.53 2.37 -16.54
C GLY A 142 -31.28 1.29 -17.32
N THR A 143 -32.25 0.61 -16.70
CA THR A 143 -33.02 -0.49 -17.33
C THR A 143 -33.83 -0.07 -18.57
N GLN A 144 -34.01 1.23 -18.81
CA GLN A 144 -34.69 1.77 -20.00
C GLN A 144 -33.82 2.65 -20.90
N SER A 145 -32.60 3.03 -20.48
CA SER A 145 -31.85 4.13 -21.14
C SER A 145 -30.35 3.90 -21.33
N ILE A 146 -29.73 2.91 -20.66
CA ILE A 146 -28.27 2.68 -20.77
C ILE A 146 -27.97 1.20 -21.05
N PRO A 147 -27.51 0.84 -22.27
CA PRO A 147 -27.09 -0.52 -22.58
C PRO A 147 -25.70 -0.82 -22.00
N TYR A 148 -25.65 -1.39 -20.79
CA TYR A 148 -24.40 -1.71 -20.08
C TYR A 148 -23.43 -2.55 -20.91
N LYS A 149 -23.92 -3.60 -21.58
CA LYS A 149 -23.10 -4.50 -22.40
C LYS A 149 -22.39 -3.75 -23.52
N ASP A 150 -23.13 -2.91 -24.25
CA ASP A 150 -22.61 -2.21 -25.43
C ASP A 150 -21.64 -1.11 -25.01
N GLY A 151 -21.89 -0.45 -23.87
CA GLY A 151 -21.01 0.56 -23.30
C GLY A 151 -19.71 0.02 -22.67
N LEU A 152 -19.56 -1.30 -22.54
CA LEU A 152 -18.38 -1.99 -21.99
C LEU A 152 -17.52 -2.65 -23.08
N VAL A 153 -17.72 -2.30 -24.35
CA VAL A 153 -16.89 -2.82 -25.44
C VAL A 153 -15.52 -2.14 -25.44
N ALA A 154 -14.47 -2.92 -25.63
CA ALA A 154 -13.12 -2.38 -25.75
C ALA A 154 -12.95 -1.62 -27.08
N GLY A 155 -12.45 -0.39 -27.00
CA GLY A 155 -12.18 0.48 -28.14
C GLY A 155 -11.86 1.91 -27.70
N GLU A 156 -11.06 2.64 -28.48
CA GLU A 156 -10.69 4.03 -28.17
C GLU A 156 -11.91 4.96 -28.17
N ASP A 157 -12.81 4.77 -29.13
CA ASP A 157 -14.06 5.54 -29.23
C ASP A 157 -15.06 5.21 -28.10
N MET A 158 -14.83 4.09 -27.40
CA MET A 158 -15.69 3.63 -26.29
C MET A 158 -15.20 4.09 -24.92
N LEU A 159 -14.04 4.75 -24.82
CA LEU A 159 -13.44 5.15 -23.53
C LEU A 159 -14.38 5.96 -22.61
N PRO A 160 -15.12 6.98 -23.09
CA PRO A 160 -16.09 7.68 -22.25
C PRO A 160 -17.17 6.73 -21.71
N PHE A 161 -17.71 5.88 -22.58
CA PHE A 161 -18.78 4.95 -22.22
C PHE A 161 -18.31 3.91 -21.20
N ASN A 162 -17.10 3.37 -21.40
CA ASN A 162 -16.46 2.46 -20.47
C ASN A 162 -16.36 3.08 -19.06
N ARG A 163 -15.89 4.34 -18.97
CA ARG A 163 -15.81 5.06 -17.69
C ARG A 163 -17.18 5.28 -17.04
N LEU A 164 -18.19 5.63 -17.83
CA LEU A 164 -19.55 5.79 -17.34
C LEU A 164 -20.07 4.47 -16.77
N MET A 165 -20.00 3.37 -17.55
CA MET A 165 -20.54 2.07 -17.14
C MET A 165 -19.85 1.57 -15.86
N LEU A 166 -18.52 1.68 -15.80
CA LEU A 166 -17.76 1.27 -14.62
C LEU A 166 -18.12 2.12 -13.40
N SER A 167 -18.24 3.45 -13.54
CA SER A 167 -18.62 4.35 -12.44
C SER A 167 -20.03 4.10 -11.91
N LEU A 168 -20.95 3.64 -12.77
CA LEU A 168 -22.30 3.23 -12.39
C LEU A 168 -22.28 1.88 -11.67
N LEU A 169 -21.55 0.90 -12.19
CA LEU A 169 -21.39 -0.42 -11.58
C LEU A 169 -20.66 -0.37 -10.24
N GLU A 170 -19.74 0.58 -10.05
CA GLU A 170 -19.10 0.86 -8.75
C GLU A 170 -20.12 1.17 -7.65
N LYS A 171 -21.32 1.67 -7.98
CA LYS A 171 -22.36 1.87 -6.95
C LYS A 171 -22.86 0.54 -6.38
N ALA A 172 -22.75 -0.56 -7.11
CA ALA A 172 -23.14 -1.89 -6.62
C ALA A 172 -22.18 -2.45 -5.56
N THR A 173 -20.97 -1.89 -5.41
CA THR A 173 -20.03 -2.32 -4.36
C THR A 173 -20.40 -1.79 -2.97
N ALA A 174 -21.44 -0.95 -2.86
CA ALA A 174 -21.86 -0.39 -1.58
C ALA A 174 -22.47 -1.43 -0.62
N SER A 175 -23.09 -2.50 -1.14
CA SER A 175 -23.69 -3.56 -0.32
C SER A 175 -23.68 -4.92 -1.03
N ALA A 176 -23.66 -6.01 -0.25
CA ALA A 176 -23.69 -7.37 -0.81
C ALA A 176 -24.98 -7.67 -1.58
N ALA A 177 -26.11 -7.04 -1.21
CA ALA A 177 -27.38 -7.19 -1.93
C ALA A 177 -27.32 -6.52 -3.31
N ASP A 178 -26.70 -5.34 -3.39
CA ASP A 178 -26.52 -4.61 -4.65
C ASP A 178 -25.53 -5.35 -5.57
N ALA A 179 -24.43 -5.86 -5.02
CA ALA A 179 -23.46 -6.68 -5.75
C ALA A 179 -24.11 -7.98 -6.28
N ALA A 180 -24.96 -8.62 -5.48
CA ALA A 180 -25.75 -9.77 -5.92
C ALA A 180 -26.73 -9.42 -7.06
N HIS A 181 -27.36 -8.24 -7.02
CA HIS A 181 -28.19 -7.77 -8.13
C HIS A 181 -27.36 -7.54 -9.39
N ALA A 182 -26.20 -6.89 -9.29
CA ALA A 182 -25.28 -6.73 -10.42
C ALA A 182 -24.84 -8.10 -11.00
N ALA A 183 -24.59 -9.10 -10.15
CA ALA A 183 -24.26 -10.46 -10.57
C ALA A 183 -25.39 -11.16 -11.34
N SER A 184 -26.65 -10.70 -11.24
CA SER A 184 -27.75 -11.22 -12.06
C SER A 184 -27.63 -10.81 -13.54
N MET A 185 -26.91 -9.73 -13.84
CA MET A 185 -26.68 -9.21 -15.19
C MET A 185 -25.50 -9.93 -15.86
N LEU A 186 -25.73 -11.18 -16.31
CA LEU A 186 -24.70 -12.06 -16.88
C LEU A 186 -23.88 -11.38 -18.01
N ASP A 187 -24.57 -10.84 -19.01
CA ASP A 187 -23.91 -10.18 -20.15
C ASP A 187 -23.00 -9.03 -19.72
N THR A 188 -23.42 -8.26 -18.73
CA THR A 188 -22.65 -7.13 -18.18
C THR A 188 -21.41 -7.63 -17.46
N MET A 189 -21.53 -8.63 -16.59
CA MET A 189 -20.37 -9.18 -15.88
C MET A 189 -19.35 -9.79 -16.84
N GLN A 190 -19.81 -10.52 -17.87
CA GLN A 190 -18.95 -11.03 -18.91
C GLN A 190 -18.24 -9.90 -19.69
N ALA A 191 -18.97 -8.83 -20.01
CA ALA A 191 -18.41 -7.66 -20.69
C ALA A 191 -17.37 -6.93 -19.83
N VAL A 192 -17.57 -6.78 -18.52
CA VAL A 192 -16.58 -6.21 -17.60
C VAL A 192 -15.29 -7.02 -17.60
N VAL A 193 -15.36 -8.36 -17.49
CA VAL A 193 -14.17 -9.23 -17.52
C VAL A 193 -13.45 -9.12 -18.85
N LYS A 194 -14.19 -9.14 -19.97
CA LYS A 194 -13.61 -8.95 -21.32
C LYS A 194 -12.92 -7.61 -21.44
N LEU A 195 -13.60 -6.51 -21.08
CA LEU A 195 -13.05 -5.15 -21.12
C LEU A 195 -11.77 -5.03 -20.29
N TRP A 196 -11.80 -5.54 -19.06
CA TRP A 196 -10.66 -5.52 -18.15
C TRP A 196 -9.43 -6.20 -18.77
N LEU A 197 -9.60 -7.35 -19.42
CA LEU A 197 -8.50 -8.10 -20.01
C LEU A 197 -8.06 -7.54 -21.37
N SER A 198 -8.95 -6.93 -22.16
CA SER A 198 -8.65 -6.56 -23.55
C SER A 198 -8.39 -5.08 -23.80
N THR A 199 -8.74 -4.17 -22.88
CA THR A 199 -8.58 -2.72 -23.11
C THR A 199 -7.11 -2.27 -23.12
N SER A 200 -6.78 -1.33 -24.02
CA SER A 200 -5.46 -0.69 -24.09
C SER A 200 -5.30 0.47 -23.10
N ASP A 201 -6.40 1.10 -22.67
CA ASP A 201 -6.36 2.23 -21.72
C ASP A 201 -6.11 1.75 -20.29
N THR A 202 -5.06 2.28 -19.67
CA THR A 202 -4.65 1.89 -18.32
C THR A 202 -5.65 2.36 -17.26
N GLY A 203 -6.32 3.50 -17.47
CA GLY A 203 -7.30 4.04 -16.53
C GLY A 203 -8.54 3.15 -16.43
N VAL A 204 -9.15 2.82 -17.57
CA VAL A 204 -10.30 1.91 -17.69
C VAL A 204 -9.92 0.51 -17.19
N ALA A 205 -8.73 0.00 -17.53
CA ALA A 205 -8.28 -1.29 -17.02
C ALA A 205 -8.18 -1.32 -15.49
N THR A 206 -7.58 -0.29 -14.90
CA THR A 206 -7.42 -0.19 -13.44
C THR A 206 -8.79 -0.09 -12.76
N GLN A 207 -9.70 0.72 -13.32
CA GLN A 207 -11.04 0.89 -12.81
C GLN A 207 -11.85 -0.42 -12.89
N ALA A 208 -11.80 -1.13 -14.02
CA ALA A 208 -12.51 -2.40 -14.20
C ALA A 208 -11.95 -3.50 -13.29
N GLY A 209 -10.64 -3.60 -13.14
CA GLY A 209 -10.00 -4.55 -12.23
C GLY A 209 -10.35 -4.28 -10.77
N LYS A 210 -10.37 -3.00 -10.38
CA LYS A 210 -10.82 -2.59 -9.04
C LYS A 210 -12.30 -2.89 -8.81
N LEU A 211 -13.17 -2.58 -9.78
CA LEU A 211 -14.60 -2.92 -9.69
C LEU A 211 -14.81 -4.42 -9.46
N LEU A 212 -14.13 -5.28 -10.24
CA LEU A 212 -14.21 -6.73 -10.08
C LEU A 212 -13.75 -7.19 -8.69
N HIS A 213 -12.62 -6.65 -8.22
CA HIS A 213 -12.12 -6.90 -6.87
C HIS A 213 -13.14 -6.50 -5.80
N ASP A 214 -13.64 -5.26 -5.86
CA ASP A 214 -14.53 -4.69 -4.84
C ASP A 214 -15.90 -5.41 -4.82
N LEU A 215 -16.44 -5.80 -5.98
CA LEU A 215 -17.66 -6.62 -6.06
C LEU A 215 -17.47 -8.00 -5.41
N LEU A 216 -16.33 -8.65 -5.67
CA LEU A 216 -16.01 -9.94 -5.09
C LEU A 216 -15.75 -9.84 -3.57
N GLU A 217 -15.07 -8.78 -3.12
CA GLU A 217 -14.77 -8.51 -1.70
C GLU A 217 -16.05 -8.32 -0.87
N VAL A 218 -17.00 -7.54 -1.40
CA VAL A 218 -18.26 -7.24 -0.71
C VAL A 218 -19.18 -8.46 -0.67
N ASP A 219 -19.11 -9.34 -1.67
CA ASP A 219 -19.90 -10.57 -1.75
C ASP A 219 -19.12 -11.86 -1.36
N VAL A 220 -18.03 -11.74 -0.60
CA VAL A 220 -17.31 -12.93 -0.07
C VAL A 220 -18.27 -13.76 0.79
N PRO A 221 -18.50 -15.05 0.48
CA PRO A 221 -19.43 -15.88 1.24
C PRO A 221 -18.89 -16.09 2.66
N LYS A 222 -19.66 -15.66 3.66
CA LYS A 222 -19.34 -15.85 5.07
C LYS A 222 -20.17 -16.98 5.65
N GLN A 223 -19.50 -17.94 6.28
CA GLN A 223 -20.15 -18.99 7.07
C GLN A 223 -20.10 -18.59 8.55
N ASP A 224 -21.23 -18.69 9.25
CA ASP A 224 -21.26 -18.55 10.71
C ASP A 224 -20.66 -19.81 11.36
N SER A 225 -20.34 -19.70 12.66
CA SER A 225 -19.91 -20.78 13.56
C SER A 225 -20.80 -22.03 13.54
N ALA A 226 -22.06 -21.91 13.11
CA ALA A 226 -23.01 -23.02 12.91
C ALA A 226 -23.07 -23.56 11.47
N GLY A 227 -22.22 -23.08 10.56
CA GLY A 227 -22.20 -23.45 9.14
C GLY A 227 -23.34 -22.85 8.30
N ALA A 228 -24.18 -22.00 8.88
CA ALA A 228 -25.23 -21.30 8.15
C ALA A 228 -24.66 -20.07 7.42
N PRO A 229 -25.08 -19.79 6.17
CA PRO A 229 -24.66 -18.59 5.45
C PRO A 229 -25.25 -17.35 6.15
N VAL A 230 -24.40 -16.48 6.67
CA VAL A 230 -24.80 -15.21 7.30
C VAL A 230 -24.18 -14.07 6.51
N GLY A 231 -25.02 -13.32 5.78
CA GLY A 231 -24.60 -12.16 4.99
C GLY A 231 -24.54 -12.43 3.48
N ALA A 232 -23.41 -12.06 2.86
CA ALA A 232 -23.16 -12.18 1.43
C ALA A 232 -23.38 -13.62 0.91
N GLN A 233 -24.02 -13.74 -0.26
CA GLN A 233 -24.47 -15.02 -0.79
C GLN A 233 -23.44 -15.66 -1.73
N GLY A 234 -22.39 -14.93 -2.11
CA GLY A 234 -21.37 -15.40 -3.05
C GLY A 234 -21.90 -15.54 -4.47
N LEU A 235 -22.93 -14.78 -4.84
CA LEU A 235 -23.52 -14.78 -6.18
C LEU A 235 -22.57 -14.18 -7.21
N VAL A 236 -21.78 -13.16 -6.87
CA VAL A 236 -20.72 -12.61 -7.72
C VAL A 236 -19.66 -13.69 -7.96
N TRP A 237 -19.23 -14.39 -6.89
CA TRP A 237 -18.27 -15.49 -7.01
C TRP A 237 -18.79 -16.61 -7.92
N ARG A 238 -20.04 -17.03 -7.74
CA ARG A 238 -20.67 -18.02 -8.63
C ARG A 238 -20.80 -17.52 -10.06
N ARG A 239 -21.05 -16.23 -10.27
CA ARG A 239 -21.15 -15.64 -11.61
C ARG A 239 -19.79 -15.58 -12.33
N ILE A 240 -18.71 -15.26 -11.62
CA ILE A 240 -17.39 -15.14 -12.22
C ILE A 240 -16.73 -16.49 -12.44
N PHE A 241 -16.83 -17.41 -11.47
CA PHE A 241 -16.13 -18.70 -11.51
C PHE A 241 -17.01 -19.89 -11.92
N GLY A 242 -18.31 -19.86 -11.58
CA GLY A 242 -19.24 -20.97 -11.84
C GLY A 242 -20.06 -20.82 -13.11
N ASP A 243 -20.06 -19.63 -13.73
CA ASP A 243 -20.67 -19.43 -15.05
C ASP A 243 -19.63 -19.74 -16.13
N ARG A 244 -19.97 -20.74 -16.96
CA ARG A 244 -19.09 -21.25 -18.00
C ARG A 244 -18.61 -20.16 -18.97
N ASP A 245 -19.51 -19.27 -19.38
CA ASP A 245 -19.24 -18.28 -20.44
C ASP A 245 -18.40 -17.11 -19.91
N VAL A 246 -18.47 -16.85 -18.60
CA VAL A 246 -17.62 -15.86 -17.93
C VAL A 246 -16.26 -16.46 -17.62
N TYR A 247 -16.23 -17.68 -17.06
CA TYR A 247 -14.99 -18.37 -16.69
C TYR A 247 -14.10 -18.64 -17.91
N ALA A 248 -14.69 -19.02 -19.05
CA ALA A 248 -13.95 -19.22 -20.31
C ALA A 248 -13.13 -17.99 -20.75
N VAL A 249 -13.62 -16.77 -20.45
CA VAL A 249 -12.96 -15.52 -20.88
C VAL A 249 -11.54 -15.41 -20.32
N PHE A 250 -11.30 -15.84 -19.08
CA PHE A 250 -9.96 -15.77 -18.49
C PHE A 250 -8.95 -16.59 -19.31
N PHE A 251 -9.33 -17.79 -19.75
CA PHE A 251 -8.46 -18.65 -20.53
C PHE A 251 -8.32 -18.17 -21.97
N GLU A 252 -9.44 -17.78 -22.60
CA GLU A 252 -9.46 -17.32 -23.98
C GLU A 252 -8.62 -16.06 -24.18
N MET A 253 -8.70 -15.10 -23.24
CA MET A 253 -8.01 -13.81 -23.32
C MET A 253 -6.55 -13.88 -22.85
N CYS A 254 -6.22 -14.78 -21.92
CA CYS A 254 -4.86 -14.89 -21.37
C CYS A 254 -4.03 -16.04 -21.98
N SER A 255 -4.58 -16.88 -22.86
CA SER A 255 -3.80 -17.91 -23.56
C SER A 255 -3.14 -17.37 -24.84
N LEU A 256 -1.85 -17.61 -25.00
CA LEU A 256 -1.10 -17.26 -26.22
C LEU A 256 -1.59 -18.04 -27.44
N GLU A 257 -2.07 -19.26 -27.26
CA GLU A 257 -2.52 -20.18 -28.32
C GLU A 257 -3.94 -19.89 -28.84
N SER A 258 -4.73 -19.10 -28.10
CA SER A 258 -6.11 -18.78 -28.45
C SER A 258 -6.21 -17.91 -29.73
N GLU A 259 -7.03 -18.31 -30.72
CA GLU A 259 -7.28 -17.54 -31.95
C GLU A 259 -8.37 -16.47 -31.76
N ASN A 260 -8.27 -15.66 -30.71
CA ASN A 260 -9.25 -14.61 -30.40
C ASN A 260 -8.99 -13.27 -31.13
N GLY A 261 -8.05 -13.24 -32.08
CA GLY A 261 -7.67 -12.04 -32.83
C GLY A 261 -6.88 -10.99 -32.05
N MET A 262 -6.58 -11.22 -30.75
CA MET A 262 -5.76 -10.30 -29.96
C MET A 262 -4.28 -10.42 -30.31
N SER A 263 -3.58 -9.28 -30.33
CA SER A 263 -2.13 -9.25 -30.49
C SER A 263 -1.44 -9.93 -29.30
N LYS A 264 -0.23 -10.48 -29.53
CA LYS A 264 0.61 -11.04 -28.45
C LYS A 264 0.80 -10.03 -27.31
N ASN A 265 1.05 -8.76 -27.62
CA ASN A 265 1.23 -7.70 -26.64
C ASN A 265 -0.02 -7.52 -25.74
N THR A 266 -1.21 -7.50 -26.33
CA THR A 266 -2.46 -7.36 -25.56
C THR A 266 -2.69 -8.56 -24.65
N LYS A 267 -2.35 -9.77 -25.10
CA LYS A 267 -2.41 -10.98 -24.27
C LYS A 267 -1.42 -10.94 -23.11
N THR A 268 -0.18 -10.52 -23.35
CA THR A 268 0.83 -10.31 -22.29
C THR A 268 0.32 -9.34 -21.21
N ILE A 269 -0.34 -8.23 -21.62
CA ILE A 269 -0.95 -7.29 -20.69
C ILE A 269 -2.12 -7.94 -19.92
N ALA A 270 -2.97 -8.72 -20.59
CA ALA A 270 -4.07 -9.45 -19.95
C ALA A 270 -3.56 -10.45 -18.90
N GLN A 271 -2.50 -11.19 -19.22
CA GLN A 271 -1.81 -12.11 -18.31
C GLN A 271 -1.29 -11.39 -17.07
N ALA A 272 -0.59 -10.26 -17.25
CA ALA A 272 -0.08 -9.45 -16.14
C ALA A 272 -1.22 -8.95 -15.22
N ARG A 273 -2.33 -8.49 -15.80
CA ARG A 273 -3.53 -8.07 -15.03
C ARG A 273 -4.12 -9.23 -14.21
N LEU A 274 -4.21 -10.42 -14.81
CA LEU A 274 -4.71 -11.60 -14.11
C LEU A 274 -3.77 -12.00 -12.96
N LEU A 275 -2.46 -12.02 -13.19
CA LEU A 275 -1.45 -12.28 -12.15
C LEU A 275 -1.52 -11.28 -10.99
N GLU A 276 -1.91 -10.03 -11.23
CA GLU A 276 -2.06 -9.04 -10.17
C GLU A 276 -3.31 -9.26 -9.31
N LEU A 277 -4.41 -9.72 -9.92
CA LEU A 277 -5.69 -9.89 -9.23
C LEU A 277 -5.77 -11.20 -8.43
N LEU A 278 -5.24 -12.29 -8.98
CA LEU A 278 -5.40 -13.63 -8.41
C LEU A 278 -4.92 -13.79 -6.95
N PRO A 279 -3.76 -13.24 -6.52
CA PRO A 279 -3.35 -13.31 -5.12
C PRO A 279 -4.36 -12.68 -4.15
N LYS A 280 -4.96 -11.56 -4.57
CA LYS A 280 -5.98 -10.83 -3.78
C LYS A 280 -7.24 -11.68 -3.64
N LEU A 281 -7.69 -12.31 -4.72
CA LEU A 281 -8.85 -13.21 -4.70
C LEU A 281 -8.58 -14.50 -3.93
N GLY A 282 -7.38 -15.06 -4.04
CA GLY A 282 -6.96 -16.26 -3.32
C GLY A 282 -6.97 -16.06 -1.80
N ALA A 283 -6.62 -14.86 -1.32
CA ALA A 283 -6.72 -14.50 0.09
C ALA A 283 -8.17 -14.41 0.60
N MET A 284 -9.11 -14.03 -0.26
CA MET A 284 -10.54 -13.95 0.09
C MET A 284 -11.22 -15.32 0.06
N HIS A 285 -10.98 -16.11 -1.00
CA HIS A 285 -11.66 -17.39 -1.20
C HIS A 285 -10.80 -18.37 -2.00
N TRP A 286 -9.80 -18.95 -1.34
CA TRP A 286 -8.81 -19.87 -1.94
C TRP A 286 -9.41 -20.95 -2.84
N THR A 287 -10.43 -21.67 -2.36
CA THR A 287 -11.04 -22.80 -3.07
C THR A 287 -11.76 -22.38 -4.35
N ALA A 288 -12.17 -21.12 -4.49
CA ALA A 288 -12.81 -20.65 -5.73
C ALA A 288 -11.78 -20.42 -6.84
N VAL A 289 -10.53 -20.13 -6.49
CA VAL A 289 -9.47 -19.88 -7.47
C VAL A 289 -8.66 -21.14 -7.76
N ALA A 290 -8.42 -21.95 -6.72
CA ALA A 290 -7.57 -23.13 -6.80
C ALA A 290 -8.27 -24.38 -7.35
N ASN A 291 -9.58 -24.55 -7.10
CA ASN A 291 -10.28 -25.77 -7.52
C ASN A 291 -10.80 -25.66 -8.96
N SER A 292 -10.94 -26.81 -9.61
CA SER A 292 -11.64 -26.95 -10.89
C SER A 292 -13.14 -26.60 -10.78
N HIS A 293 -13.64 -25.80 -11.72
CA HIS A 293 -15.08 -25.49 -11.87
C HIS A 293 -15.65 -26.07 -13.17
N HIS A 294 -14.88 -25.96 -14.25
CA HIS A 294 -15.30 -26.34 -15.60
C HIS A 294 -14.20 -27.15 -16.27
N ARG A 295 -14.18 -28.46 -15.95
CA ARG A 295 -13.17 -29.42 -16.44
C ARG A 295 -12.99 -29.42 -17.95
N ASP A 296 -14.06 -29.17 -18.69
CA ASP A 296 -14.03 -29.18 -20.15
C ASP A 296 -13.41 -27.90 -20.76
N ILE A 297 -13.39 -26.79 -20.02
CA ILE A 297 -12.60 -25.60 -20.38
C ILE A 297 -11.14 -25.85 -20.00
N GLU A 298 -10.90 -26.26 -18.75
CA GLU A 298 -9.56 -26.46 -18.18
C GLU A 298 -8.75 -27.52 -18.95
N ALA A 299 -9.40 -28.61 -19.37
CA ALA A 299 -8.75 -29.66 -20.16
C ALA A 299 -8.28 -29.20 -21.54
N LYS A 300 -8.84 -28.12 -22.11
CA LYS A 300 -8.36 -27.55 -23.39
C LYS A 300 -6.99 -26.91 -23.27
N TYR A 301 -6.56 -26.59 -22.05
CA TYR A 301 -5.29 -25.92 -21.75
C TYR A 301 -4.33 -26.85 -20.98
N ASP A 302 -4.51 -28.17 -21.13
CA ASP A 302 -3.65 -29.21 -20.55
C ASP A 302 -3.52 -29.13 -19.02
N LEU A 303 -4.61 -28.77 -18.34
CA LEU A 303 -4.68 -28.75 -16.88
C LEU A 303 -5.14 -30.11 -16.32
N ALA A 304 -4.71 -30.40 -15.09
CA ALA A 304 -5.12 -31.59 -14.38
C ALA A 304 -6.62 -31.52 -14.01
N PRO A 305 -7.31 -32.66 -13.76
CA PRO A 305 -8.76 -32.67 -13.51
C PRO A 305 -9.26 -31.91 -12.29
N GLU A 306 -8.37 -31.59 -11.35
CA GLU A 306 -8.66 -30.84 -10.12
C GLU A 306 -8.05 -29.43 -10.14
N ALA A 307 -7.35 -29.07 -11.22
CA ALA A 307 -6.66 -27.80 -11.36
C ALA A 307 -7.62 -26.68 -11.77
N GLY A 308 -7.51 -25.53 -11.11
CA GLY A 308 -8.35 -24.37 -11.34
C GLY A 308 -7.66 -23.26 -12.14
N LEU A 309 -8.22 -22.05 -12.04
CA LEU A 309 -7.66 -20.85 -12.65
C LEU A 309 -6.27 -20.49 -12.08
N LEU A 310 -6.02 -20.82 -10.81
CA LEU A 310 -4.72 -20.62 -10.18
C LEU A 310 -3.63 -21.44 -10.87
N ASP A 311 -3.90 -22.71 -11.16
CA ASP A 311 -2.98 -23.62 -11.86
C ASP A 311 -2.72 -23.16 -13.29
N PHE A 312 -3.76 -22.70 -13.97
CA PHE A 312 -3.61 -22.08 -15.29
C PHE A 312 -2.60 -20.94 -15.23
N ALA A 313 -2.83 -19.95 -14.35
CA ALA A 313 -2.00 -18.76 -14.24
C ALA A 313 -0.55 -19.08 -13.82
N ALA A 314 -0.39 -19.99 -12.85
CA ALA A 314 0.91 -20.32 -12.27
C ALA A 314 1.77 -21.27 -13.14
N LEU A 315 1.14 -22.17 -13.90
CA LEU A 315 1.84 -23.30 -14.55
C LEU A 315 1.80 -23.26 -16.09
N LYS A 316 0.74 -22.72 -16.70
CA LYS A 316 0.45 -22.90 -18.13
C LYS A 316 0.28 -21.60 -18.92
N MET A 317 -0.18 -20.53 -18.26
CA MET A 317 -0.55 -19.28 -18.92
C MET A 317 0.66 -18.53 -19.49
N VAL A 318 1.77 -18.50 -18.75
CA VAL A 318 2.95 -17.70 -19.09
C VAL A 318 4.02 -18.56 -19.74
N ASP A 319 4.40 -18.21 -20.96
CA ASP A 319 5.62 -18.71 -21.58
C ASP A 319 6.83 -17.85 -21.18
N TYR A 320 7.47 -18.24 -20.08
CA TYR A 320 8.62 -17.53 -19.52
C TYR A 320 9.95 -17.84 -20.25
N LYS A 321 9.96 -18.73 -21.25
CA LYS A 321 11.20 -19.04 -22.01
C LYS A 321 11.52 -17.96 -23.03
N ASP A 322 10.47 -17.43 -23.67
CA ASP A 322 10.60 -16.44 -24.74
C ASP A 322 10.30 -14.99 -24.25
N ASP A 323 9.83 -14.83 -23.00
CA ASP A 323 9.47 -13.54 -22.41
C ASP A 323 9.93 -13.43 -20.94
N VAL A 324 11.14 -12.88 -20.75
CA VAL A 324 11.74 -12.67 -19.42
C VAL A 324 10.94 -11.67 -18.57
N LEU A 325 10.26 -10.70 -19.18
CA LEU A 325 9.46 -9.73 -18.45
C LEU A 325 8.23 -10.40 -17.84
N MET A 326 7.60 -11.30 -18.57
CA MET A 326 6.52 -12.12 -18.03
C MET A 326 7.01 -13.13 -16.99
N HIS A 327 8.22 -13.66 -17.13
CA HIS A 327 8.83 -14.47 -16.06
C HIS A 327 9.02 -13.67 -14.78
N ARG A 328 9.45 -12.40 -14.89
CA ARG A 328 9.51 -11.50 -13.75
C ARG A 328 8.13 -11.29 -13.12
N CYS A 329 7.09 -11.00 -13.92
CA CYS A 329 5.72 -10.87 -13.42
C CYS A 329 5.24 -12.13 -12.70
N LEU A 330 5.63 -13.32 -13.18
CA LEU A 330 5.30 -14.60 -12.57
C LEU A 330 5.99 -14.79 -11.20
N ILE A 331 7.26 -14.37 -11.05
CA ILE A 331 7.97 -14.40 -9.77
C ILE A 331 7.35 -13.40 -8.77
N ASP A 332 7.03 -12.19 -9.23
CA ASP A 332 6.38 -11.18 -8.41
C ASP A 332 4.98 -11.68 -7.95
N PHE A 333 4.23 -12.35 -8.84
CA PHE A 333 3.00 -13.05 -8.50
C PHE A 333 3.17 -14.10 -7.41
N PHE A 334 4.22 -14.94 -7.47
CA PHE A 334 4.48 -15.93 -6.41
C PHE A 334 4.79 -15.27 -5.07
N SER A 335 5.51 -14.14 -5.08
CA SER A 335 5.81 -13.37 -3.87
C SER A 335 4.54 -12.81 -3.24
N GLU A 336 3.68 -12.20 -4.06
CA GLU A 336 2.41 -11.63 -3.60
C GLU A 336 1.44 -12.71 -3.10
N LEU A 337 1.37 -13.85 -3.80
CA LEU A 337 0.56 -14.99 -3.37
C LEU A 337 0.97 -15.47 -1.99
N LEU A 338 2.27 -15.69 -1.75
CA LEU A 338 2.78 -16.12 -0.44
C LEU A 338 2.44 -15.15 0.69
N HIS A 339 2.57 -13.84 0.42
CA HIS A 339 2.29 -12.80 1.41
C HIS A 339 0.80 -12.73 1.75
N ARG A 340 -0.06 -12.70 0.72
CA ARG A 340 -1.51 -12.53 0.88
C ARG A 340 -2.20 -13.75 1.49
N THR A 341 -1.66 -14.94 1.28
CA THR A 341 -2.25 -16.19 1.80
C THR A 341 -1.66 -16.62 3.14
N ALA A 342 -0.80 -15.80 3.76
CA ALA A 342 -0.08 -16.15 4.99
C ALA A 342 -1.00 -16.51 6.17
N SER A 343 -2.14 -15.84 6.27
CA SER A 343 -3.14 -16.05 7.32
C SER A 343 -4.15 -17.16 7.00
N LEU A 344 -4.07 -17.77 5.82
CA LEU A 344 -4.97 -18.86 5.44
C LEU A 344 -4.44 -20.16 6.04
N ASP A 345 -4.96 -20.48 7.22
CA ASP A 345 -4.64 -21.70 7.95
C ASP A 345 -5.03 -22.94 7.15
N THR A 346 -4.08 -23.85 7.04
CA THR A 346 -4.38 -25.24 6.72
C THR A 346 -5.02 -25.86 7.98
N HIS A 347 -6.21 -26.47 7.88
CA HIS A 347 -6.80 -27.22 9.00
C HIS A 347 -5.95 -28.44 9.46
N THR A 348 -4.75 -28.60 8.90
CA THR A 348 -3.73 -29.54 9.37
C THR A 348 -3.01 -28.96 10.59
N MET A 349 -2.86 -29.78 11.63
CA MET A 349 -2.28 -29.37 12.92
C MET A 349 -0.79 -28.96 12.90
N ALA A 350 -0.21 -28.65 11.74
CA ALA A 350 1.14 -28.12 11.59
C ALA A 350 1.09 -26.58 11.77
N PRO A 351 1.60 -26.01 12.88
CA PRO A 351 1.33 -24.61 13.27
C PRO A 351 1.94 -23.50 12.39
N ARG A 352 2.37 -23.80 11.16
CA ARG A 352 3.29 -22.93 10.38
C ARG A 352 3.15 -23.01 8.85
N ASP A 353 2.12 -23.69 8.34
CA ASP A 353 1.92 -23.90 6.91
C ASP A 353 0.64 -23.18 6.42
N SER A 354 0.77 -22.41 5.34
CA SER A 354 -0.37 -21.83 4.63
C SER A 354 -0.71 -22.59 3.35
N LEU A 355 -1.94 -22.45 2.87
CA LEU A 355 -2.39 -23.04 1.61
C LEU A 355 -1.52 -22.59 0.42
N GLY A 356 -1.13 -21.31 0.38
CA GLY A 356 -0.26 -20.78 -0.68
C GLY A 356 1.15 -21.35 -0.63
N LEU A 357 1.75 -21.49 0.55
CA LEU A 357 3.07 -22.09 0.70
C LEU A 357 3.05 -23.57 0.28
N GLN A 358 2.06 -24.33 0.74
CA GLN A 358 1.90 -25.73 0.36
C GLN A 358 1.71 -25.89 -1.14
N TYR A 359 0.91 -25.02 -1.77
CA TYR A 359 0.71 -25.00 -3.22
C TYR A 359 2.02 -24.74 -3.97
N MET A 360 2.83 -23.77 -3.52
CA MET A 360 4.13 -23.46 -4.11
C MET A 360 5.14 -24.62 -4.00
N ILE A 361 5.14 -25.32 -2.87
CA ILE A 361 6.03 -26.47 -2.63
C ILE A 361 5.58 -27.67 -3.50
N THR A 362 4.29 -27.99 -3.48
CA THR A 362 3.72 -29.16 -4.18
C THR A 362 3.97 -29.10 -5.68
N HIS A 363 3.86 -27.90 -6.27
CA HIS A 363 4.12 -27.69 -7.70
C HIS A 363 5.59 -27.44 -8.05
N GLY A 364 6.51 -27.52 -7.07
CA GLY A 364 7.94 -27.29 -7.27
C GLY A 364 8.31 -25.83 -7.61
N LEU A 365 7.36 -24.89 -7.49
CA LEU A 365 7.54 -23.48 -7.81
C LEU A 365 8.45 -22.80 -6.79
N HIS A 366 8.34 -23.18 -5.51
CA HIS A 366 9.24 -22.68 -4.46
C HIS A 366 10.70 -23.02 -4.77
N THR A 367 11.00 -24.29 -5.01
CA THR A 367 12.37 -24.75 -5.33
C THR A 367 12.89 -24.08 -6.60
N ARG A 368 12.04 -23.89 -7.60
CA ARG A 368 12.42 -23.24 -8.85
C ARG A 368 12.82 -21.77 -8.64
N THR A 369 11.97 -20.98 -8.00
CA THR A 369 12.23 -19.54 -7.79
C THR A 369 13.43 -19.32 -6.89
N THR A 370 13.60 -20.15 -5.86
CA THR A 370 14.76 -20.08 -4.96
C THR A 370 16.07 -20.46 -5.67
N ALA A 371 16.03 -21.43 -6.58
CA ALA A 371 17.18 -21.84 -7.38
C ALA A 371 17.70 -20.72 -8.31
N ILE A 372 16.83 -19.80 -8.76
CA ILE A 372 17.22 -18.62 -9.55
C ILE A 372 18.13 -17.70 -8.72
N TYR A 373 17.74 -17.37 -7.49
CA TYR A 373 18.55 -16.52 -6.60
C TYR A 373 19.85 -17.21 -6.19
N LEU A 374 19.75 -18.50 -5.80
CA LEU A 374 20.91 -19.29 -5.36
C LEU A 374 21.85 -19.66 -6.51
N GLN A 375 21.45 -19.43 -7.78
CA GLN A 375 22.20 -19.78 -8.99
C GLN A 375 22.61 -21.26 -9.01
N LEU A 376 21.66 -22.14 -8.68
CA LEU A 376 21.91 -23.58 -8.61
C LEU A 376 22.07 -24.19 -10.02
N PRO A 377 22.87 -25.26 -10.18
CA PRO A 377 23.03 -25.94 -11.47
C PRO A 377 21.67 -26.43 -12.02
N GLY A 378 21.36 -26.07 -13.26
CA GLY A 378 20.12 -26.48 -13.94
C GLY A 378 18.98 -25.45 -13.94
N SER A 379 19.08 -24.38 -13.14
CA SER A 379 18.15 -23.25 -13.17
C SER A 379 18.76 -21.96 -13.72
N ASN A 380 20.01 -22.00 -14.19
CA ASN A 380 20.75 -20.84 -14.66
C ASN A 380 20.06 -20.25 -15.90
N PRO A 381 19.36 -19.12 -15.76
CA PRO A 381 18.87 -18.37 -16.90
C PRO A 381 20.07 -17.87 -17.70
N ASP A 382 19.85 -17.44 -18.93
CA ASP A 382 20.90 -16.72 -19.66
C ASP A 382 21.41 -15.54 -18.81
N PRO A 383 22.68 -15.10 -18.98
CA PRO A 383 23.25 -14.03 -18.16
C PRO A 383 22.41 -12.74 -18.16
N VAL A 384 21.72 -12.47 -19.28
CA VAL A 384 20.79 -11.34 -19.44
C VAL A 384 19.54 -11.54 -18.58
N ASP A 385 18.92 -12.71 -18.65
CA ASP A 385 17.71 -13.04 -17.87
C ASP A 385 17.99 -13.02 -16.38
N THR A 386 19.18 -13.46 -15.98
CA THR A 386 19.63 -13.39 -14.59
C THR A 386 19.58 -11.96 -14.06
N MET A 387 19.92 -10.94 -14.87
CA MET A 387 19.85 -9.53 -14.44
C MET A 387 18.42 -9.07 -14.15
N PHE A 388 17.42 -9.61 -14.86
CA PHE A 388 16.01 -9.26 -14.67
C PHE A 388 15.34 -10.07 -13.55
N LEU A 389 15.74 -11.33 -13.37
CA LEU A 389 15.09 -12.26 -12.45
C LEU A 389 15.71 -12.29 -11.06
N TYR A 390 16.98 -11.87 -10.91
CA TYR A 390 17.68 -11.90 -9.63
C TYR A 390 16.98 -11.07 -8.54
N GLY A 391 16.60 -9.83 -8.86
CA GLY A 391 15.90 -8.94 -7.93
C GLY A 391 14.55 -9.50 -7.46
N PRO A 392 13.65 -9.88 -8.38
CA PRO A 392 12.39 -10.56 -8.05
C PRO A 392 12.57 -11.84 -7.22
N ALA A 393 13.54 -12.69 -7.57
CA ALA A 393 13.80 -13.93 -6.83
C ALA A 393 14.31 -13.66 -5.39
N ALA A 394 15.15 -12.64 -5.21
CA ALA A 394 15.57 -12.18 -3.88
C ALA A 394 14.37 -11.63 -3.07
N ASN A 395 13.46 -10.89 -3.71
CA ASN A 395 12.26 -10.38 -3.06
C ASN A 395 11.28 -11.50 -2.66
N TYR A 396 11.12 -12.52 -3.51
CA TYR A 396 10.37 -13.73 -3.19
C TYR A 396 10.92 -14.41 -1.93
N LEU A 397 12.25 -14.61 -1.87
CA LEU A 397 12.92 -15.19 -0.71
C LEU A 397 12.79 -14.33 0.55
N ALA A 398 12.89 -13.01 0.41
CA ALA A 398 12.72 -12.07 1.51
C ALA A 398 11.30 -12.17 2.09
N THR A 399 10.29 -12.19 1.22
CA THR A 399 8.88 -12.36 1.60
C THR A 399 8.62 -13.71 2.24
N TYR A 400 9.18 -14.78 1.68
CA TYR A 400 9.08 -16.12 2.24
C TYR A 400 9.71 -16.22 3.63
N ALA A 401 10.92 -15.70 3.82
CA ALA A 401 11.64 -15.77 5.09
C ALA A 401 10.99 -14.92 6.19
N SER A 402 10.44 -13.75 5.84
CA SER A 402 9.73 -12.87 6.78
C SER A 402 8.35 -13.40 7.16
N THR A 403 7.64 -14.00 6.21
CA THR A 403 6.27 -14.49 6.41
C THR A 403 6.24 -15.88 7.07
N TYR A 404 7.19 -16.76 6.73
CA TYR A 404 7.26 -18.14 7.22
C TYR A 404 8.60 -18.45 7.92
N PRO A 405 8.97 -17.70 8.99
CA PRO A 405 10.28 -17.81 9.62
C PRO A 405 10.57 -19.22 10.17
N GLY A 406 9.55 -19.90 10.70
CA GLY A 406 9.73 -21.25 11.25
C GLY A 406 9.99 -22.32 10.17
N HIS A 407 9.29 -22.25 9.03
CA HIS A 407 9.54 -23.16 7.90
C HIS A 407 10.91 -22.87 7.27
N PHE A 408 11.29 -21.59 7.15
CA PHE A 408 12.62 -21.19 6.68
C PHE A 408 13.73 -21.76 7.58
N LEU A 409 13.61 -21.61 8.90
CA LEU A 409 14.63 -22.05 9.87
C LEU A 409 14.76 -23.58 10.00
N ALA A 410 13.71 -24.35 9.68
CA ALA A 410 13.72 -25.81 9.81
C ALA A 410 14.52 -26.51 8.70
N GLY A 411 14.75 -25.85 7.56
CA GLY A 411 15.37 -26.45 6.37
C GLY A 411 16.86 -26.17 6.21
N GLN A 412 17.40 -26.52 5.03
CA GLN A 412 18.77 -26.17 4.63
C GLN A 412 18.90 -24.74 4.04
N MET A 413 17.76 -24.07 3.84
CA MET A 413 17.68 -22.73 3.24
C MET A 413 18.52 -21.67 3.97
N PRO A 414 18.53 -21.58 5.33
CA PRO A 414 19.31 -20.55 6.02
C PRO A 414 20.79 -20.62 5.66
N LYS A 415 21.36 -21.84 5.62
CA LYS A 415 22.76 -22.05 5.28
C LYS A 415 23.06 -21.67 3.82
N GLN A 416 22.23 -22.13 2.87
CA GLN A 416 22.42 -21.82 1.46
C GLN A 416 22.33 -20.32 1.16
N VAL A 417 21.36 -19.64 1.78
CA VAL A 417 21.20 -18.19 1.66
C VAL A 417 22.36 -17.46 2.33
N ASN A 418 22.79 -17.86 3.53
CA ASN A 418 23.93 -17.24 4.20
C ASN A 418 25.23 -17.42 3.43
N ASP A 419 25.51 -18.61 2.89
CA ASP A 419 26.70 -18.88 2.08
C ASP A 419 26.71 -17.98 0.82
N ARG A 420 25.54 -17.80 0.19
CA ARG A 420 25.37 -16.89 -0.95
C ARG A 420 25.57 -15.43 -0.56
N LEU A 421 24.94 -14.97 0.51
CA LEU A 421 25.09 -13.61 1.02
C LEU A 421 26.55 -13.31 1.37
N MET A 422 27.23 -14.24 2.06
CA MET A 422 28.65 -14.12 2.38
C MET A 422 29.52 -13.96 1.13
N PHE A 423 29.21 -14.70 0.07
CA PHE A 423 29.92 -14.56 -1.21
C PHE A 423 29.68 -13.19 -1.86
N THR A 424 28.43 -12.74 -1.94
CA THR A 424 28.08 -11.47 -2.60
C THR A 424 28.52 -10.24 -1.81
N LEU A 425 28.44 -10.29 -0.48
CA LEU A 425 28.79 -9.18 0.42
C LEU A 425 30.31 -9.06 0.66
N ASN A 426 31.11 -10.02 0.16
CA ASN A 426 32.57 -9.97 0.20
C ASN A 426 33.14 -8.96 -0.82
N LEU A 427 32.85 -7.68 -0.58
CA LEU A 427 33.28 -6.57 -1.41
C LEU A 427 34.44 -5.82 -0.73
N THR A 428 35.32 -5.24 -1.54
CA THR A 428 36.39 -4.38 -1.04
C THR A 428 35.81 -3.06 -0.52
N PRO A 429 36.46 -2.38 0.45
CA PRO A 429 35.98 -1.10 0.99
C PRO A 429 35.72 -0.02 -0.09
N GLY A 430 36.54 0.01 -1.14
CA GLY A 430 36.35 0.94 -2.26
C GLY A 430 35.08 0.65 -3.08
N LYS A 431 34.69 -0.63 -3.21
CA LYS A 431 33.41 -0.99 -3.87
C LYS A 431 32.23 -0.57 -3.00
N TRP A 432 32.28 -0.83 -1.70
CA TRP A 432 31.21 -0.39 -0.78
C TRP A 432 30.92 1.12 -0.85
N ALA A 433 31.95 1.95 -1.01
CA ALA A 433 31.82 3.41 -1.06
C ALA A 433 31.47 3.99 -2.45
N HIS A 434 31.81 3.29 -3.55
CA HIS A 434 31.78 3.88 -4.90
C HIS A 434 31.06 3.04 -5.97
N SER A 435 30.80 1.76 -5.74
CA SER A 435 30.03 0.93 -6.67
C SER A 435 28.57 0.84 -6.26
N ASP A 436 27.73 0.40 -7.19
CA ASP A 436 26.35 0.02 -6.88
C ASP A 436 26.36 -1.02 -5.76
N SER A 437 25.50 -0.79 -4.76
CA SER A 437 25.34 -1.69 -3.63
C SER A 437 24.67 -3.00 -4.09
N PRO A 438 24.94 -4.14 -3.43
CA PRO A 438 24.17 -5.36 -3.61
C PRO A 438 22.79 -5.24 -2.93
N LYS A 439 21.98 -4.27 -3.37
CA LYS A 439 20.72 -3.85 -2.73
C LYS A 439 19.71 -4.98 -2.52
N HIS A 440 19.64 -5.94 -3.46
CA HIS A 440 18.71 -7.07 -3.37
C HIS A 440 19.13 -8.06 -2.28
N ASP A 441 20.43 -8.33 -2.16
CA ASP A 441 21.01 -9.16 -1.11
C ASP A 441 20.91 -8.50 0.27
N LEU A 442 21.13 -7.18 0.33
CA LEU A 442 20.98 -6.39 1.54
C LEU A 442 19.51 -6.36 2.02
N HIS A 443 18.56 -6.19 1.11
CA HIS A 443 17.14 -6.30 1.41
C HIS A 443 16.79 -7.70 1.92
N LEU A 444 17.25 -8.76 1.24
CA LEU A 444 17.05 -10.13 1.70
C LEU A 444 17.61 -10.33 3.11
N ALA A 445 18.86 -9.90 3.36
CA ALA A 445 19.50 -10.01 4.67
C ALA A 445 18.71 -9.27 5.77
N ALA A 446 18.12 -8.10 5.46
CA ALA A 446 17.28 -7.35 6.41
C ALA A 446 15.96 -8.06 6.75
N SER A 447 15.43 -8.86 5.81
CA SER A 447 14.17 -9.61 5.95
C SER A 447 14.34 -11.00 6.56
N LEU A 448 15.56 -11.52 6.65
CA LEU A 448 15.81 -12.84 7.25
C LEU A 448 15.49 -12.82 8.76
N PRO A 449 14.96 -13.93 9.30
CA PRO A 449 14.83 -14.10 10.75
C PRO A 449 16.19 -13.91 11.40
N ARG A 450 16.29 -13.09 12.45
CA ARG A 450 17.59 -12.78 13.08
C ARG A 450 18.30 -14.04 13.57
N ARG A 451 17.54 -15.07 13.96
CA ARG A 451 18.10 -16.38 14.33
C ARG A 451 18.91 -17.04 13.20
N ALA A 452 18.55 -16.84 11.94
CA ALA A 452 19.30 -17.33 10.79
C ALA A 452 20.61 -16.56 10.57
N LEU A 453 20.70 -15.31 11.03
CA LEU A 453 21.87 -14.44 10.88
C LEU A 453 22.87 -14.59 12.03
N LEU A 454 22.53 -15.33 13.09
CA LEU A 454 23.43 -15.56 14.22
C LEU A 454 24.68 -16.33 13.77
N PRO A 455 25.85 -16.04 14.36
CA PRO A 455 27.07 -16.75 14.04
C PRO A 455 27.06 -18.18 14.59
N ASP A 456 27.36 -19.16 13.75
CA ASP A 456 27.61 -20.55 14.13
C ASP A 456 29.05 -20.67 14.68
N GLY A 457 29.27 -20.15 15.88
CA GLY A 457 30.52 -20.24 16.64
C GLY A 457 31.59 -19.20 16.30
N ARG A 458 31.73 -18.77 15.03
CA ARG A 458 32.65 -17.67 14.64
C ARG A 458 31.86 -16.49 14.05
N TRP A 459 32.17 -15.27 14.47
CA TRP A 459 31.53 -14.06 13.93
C TRP A 459 31.58 -13.98 12.39
N SER A 460 32.70 -14.42 11.79
CA SER A 460 32.91 -14.46 10.34
C SER A 460 31.99 -15.41 9.58
N SER A 461 31.17 -16.22 10.25
CA SER A 461 30.16 -17.06 9.59
C SER A 461 28.83 -16.34 9.38
N SER A 462 28.62 -15.18 10.01
CA SER A 462 27.41 -14.38 9.85
C SER A 462 27.54 -13.43 8.65
N PRO A 463 26.54 -13.36 7.75
CA PRO A 463 26.47 -12.33 6.70
C PRO A 463 26.62 -10.90 7.21
N VAL A 464 26.16 -10.64 8.43
CA VAL A 464 26.21 -9.30 9.06
C VAL A 464 27.66 -8.88 9.35
N SER A 465 28.59 -9.84 9.51
CA SER A 465 30.02 -9.57 9.71
C SER A 465 30.69 -8.89 8.51
N MET A 466 30.11 -9.02 7.31
CA MET A 466 30.67 -8.46 6.07
C MET A 466 30.20 -7.02 5.82
N LEU A 467 29.24 -6.51 6.62
CA LEU A 467 28.69 -5.17 6.46
C LEU A 467 29.59 -4.11 7.10
N PRO A 468 30.15 -3.16 6.32
CA PRO A 468 31.08 -2.17 6.84
C PRO A 468 30.38 -0.99 7.53
N SER A 469 31.01 -0.45 8.57
CA SER A 469 30.61 0.81 9.21
C SER A 469 31.29 2.04 8.62
N LYS A 470 32.59 1.94 8.27
CA LYS A 470 33.42 3.07 7.85
C LYS A 470 33.28 3.41 6.35
N ALA A 471 33.76 2.52 5.48
CA ALA A 471 33.62 2.65 4.03
C ALA A 471 32.30 1.97 3.62
N THR A 472 31.19 2.69 3.80
CA THR A 472 29.83 2.14 3.71
C THR A 472 28.96 2.93 2.75
N ASN A 473 27.73 2.47 2.54
CA ASN A 473 26.71 3.13 1.77
C ASN A 473 25.36 3.14 2.52
N THR A 474 24.37 3.83 1.95
CA THR A 474 23.03 3.99 2.52
C THR A 474 22.35 2.65 2.79
N ASP A 475 22.49 1.69 1.87
CA ASP A 475 21.77 0.42 1.93
C ASP A 475 22.35 -0.50 3.01
N ALA A 476 23.68 -0.51 3.18
CA ALA A 476 24.35 -1.25 4.24
C ALA A 476 23.94 -0.73 5.62
N LEU A 477 23.91 0.61 5.81
CA LEU A 477 23.46 1.22 7.06
C LEU A 477 21.97 0.94 7.32
N ASN A 478 21.10 1.09 6.32
CA ASN A 478 19.67 0.76 6.46
C ASN A 478 19.45 -0.73 6.81
N THR A 479 20.28 -1.62 6.28
CA THR A 479 20.27 -3.05 6.60
C THR A 479 20.66 -3.28 8.05
N LEU A 480 21.76 -2.68 8.52
CA LEU A 480 22.17 -2.75 9.93
C LEU A 480 21.11 -2.19 10.86
N ALA A 481 20.54 -1.02 10.55
CA ALA A 481 19.41 -0.43 11.27
C ALA A 481 18.25 -1.42 11.42
N THR A 482 17.82 -2.04 10.33
CA THR A 482 16.69 -2.98 10.32
C THR A 482 17.02 -4.27 11.09
N VAL A 483 18.23 -4.81 10.96
CA VAL A 483 18.67 -6.00 11.70
C VAL A 483 18.73 -5.71 13.20
N PHE A 484 19.28 -4.57 13.61
CA PHE A 484 19.45 -4.19 15.02
C PHE A 484 18.14 -3.79 15.70
N GLN A 485 17.19 -3.21 14.98
CA GLN A 485 15.88 -2.84 15.54
C GLN A 485 15.11 -4.07 16.06
N GLY A 486 15.27 -5.22 15.41
CA GLY A 486 14.56 -6.46 15.73
C GLY A 486 13.16 -6.51 15.11
N PRO A 487 12.24 -7.33 15.65
CA PRO A 487 10.92 -7.53 15.07
C PRO A 487 10.12 -6.22 14.96
N GLU A 488 9.38 -6.07 13.85
CA GLU A 488 8.38 -5.02 13.73
C GLU A 488 7.24 -5.27 14.73
N GLU A 489 6.81 -4.22 15.46
CA GLU A 489 5.61 -4.32 16.29
C GLU A 489 4.41 -4.59 15.37
N LYS A 490 3.84 -5.81 15.43
CA LYS A 490 2.55 -6.09 14.80
C LYS A 490 1.55 -5.08 15.38
N GLY A 491 0.95 -4.27 14.51
CA GLY A 491 0.03 -3.21 14.90
C GLY A 491 -1.06 -3.72 15.84
N LEU A 492 -1.53 -2.85 16.74
CA LEU A 492 -2.59 -3.15 17.70
C LEU A 492 -3.83 -3.71 16.99
N VAL A 493 -4.04 -5.02 17.06
CA VAL A 493 -5.29 -5.67 16.62
C VAL A 493 -6.33 -5.46 17.71
N TYR A 494 -7.48 -4.89 17.35
CA TYR A 494 -8.59 -4.67 18.28
C TYR A 494 -9.70 -5.70 18.02
N PRO A 495 -10.26 -6.36 19.05
CA PRO A 495 -9.98 -6.18 20.47
C PRO A 495 -8.58 -6.70 20.88
N PRO A 496 -7.91 -6.07 21.85
CA PRO A 496 -6.65 -6.56 22.36
C PRO A 496 -6.86 -7.97 22.89
N SER A 497 -6.00 -8.91 22.48
CA SER A 497 -5.99 -10.26 23.03
C SER A 497 -6.03 -10.19 24.56
N ALA A 498 -6.96 -10.93 25.17
CA ALA A 498 -7.22 -10.86 26.61
C ALA A 498 -5.99 -11.20 27.46
N ASP A 499 -5.00 -11.85 26.86
CA ASP A 499 -3.69 -12.07 27.44
C ASP A 499 -2.66 -11.19 26.73
N GLY A 500 -1.98 -10.32 27.47
CA GLY A 500 -0.80 -9.56 27.01
C GLY A 500 0.42 -10.44 26.71
N HIS A 501 0.21 -11.67 26.22
CA HIS A 501 1.26 -12.57 25.79
C HIS A 501 1.83 -12.08 24.45
N THR A 502 3.04 -11.55 24.51
CA THR A 502 3.90 -11.42 23.33
C THR A 502 4.12 -12.81 22.72
N ASP A 503 3.89 -12.93 21.41
CA ASP A 503 4.15 -14.14 20.63
C ASP A 503 5.58 -14.64 20.92
N PRO A 504 5.77 -15.91 21.34
CA PRO A 504 7.10 -16.45 21.69
C PRO A 504 8.10 -16.35 20.53
N ASN A 505 7.64 -16.32 19.27
CA ASN A 505 8.55 -16.08 18.14
C ASN A 505 9.12 -14.65 18.15
N THR A 506 8.32 -13.66 18.57
CA THR A 506 8.75 -12.25 18.66
C THR A 506 9.77 -12.06 19.77
N THR A 507 9.61 -12.76 20.91
CA THR A 507 10.59 -12.68 21.99
C THR A 507 11.91 -13.33 21.60
N GLU A 508 11.89 -14.50 20.96
CA GLU A 508 13.11 -15.13 20.42
C GLU A 508 13.79 -14.26 19.36
N GLU A 509 13.02 -13.63 18.46
CA GLU A 509 13.57 -12.74 17.44
C GLU A 509 14.23 -11.50 18.06
N GLY A 510 13.58 -10.89 19.06
CA GLY A 510 14.13 -9.75 19.81
C GLY A 510 15.44 -10.10 20.55
N ALA A 511 15.56 -11.33 21.08
CA ALA A 511 16.79 -11.81 21.70
C ALA A 511 17.91 -11.99 20.66
N ALA A 512 17.58 -12.55 19.49
CA ALA A 512 18.52 -12.75 18.40
C ALA A 512 19.03 -11.41 17.83
N ALA A 513 18.15 -10.41 17.67
CA ALA A 513 18.55 -9.06 17.24
C ALA A 513 19.52 -8.41 18.22
N ARG A 514 19.24 -8.51 19.53
CA ARG A 514 20.14 -8.05 20.60
C ARG A 514 21.50 -8.73 20.54
N ALA A 515 21.52 -10.05 20.36
CA ALA A 515 22.76 -10.80 20.25
C ALA A 515 23.59 -10.38 19.03
N ILE A 516 22.98 -10.24 17.85
CA ILE A 516 23.67 -9.76 16.65
C ILE A 516 24.27 -8.38 16.86
N TYR A 517 23.51 -7.44 17.45
CA TYR A 517 23.99 -6.10 17.73
C TYR A 517 25.27 -6.11 18.59
N TYR A 518 25.27 -6.85 19.70
CA TYR A 518 26.44 -6.90 20.57
C TYR A 518 27.63 -7.64 19.96
N HIS A 519 27.39 -8.75 19.23
CA HIS A 519 28.46 -9.42 18.46
C HIS A 519 29.04 -8.51 17.38
N TYR A 520 28.22 -7.69 16.72
CA TYR A 520 28.70 -6.70 15.77
C TYR A 520 29.58 -5.66 16.45
N LEU A 521 29.14 -5.13 17.59
CA LEU A 521 29.86 -4.09 18.33
C LEU A 521 31.18 -4.58 18.91
N SER A 522 31.25 -5.82 19.40
CA SER A 522 32.49 -6.41 19.93
C SER A 522 33.56 -6.58 18.85
N ASN A 523 33.16 -6.80 17.61
CA ASN A 523 34.08 -6.96 16.48
C ASN A 523 34.36 -5.64 15.73
N ASN A 524 33.53 -4.61 15.92
CA ASN A 524 33.65 -3.29 15.29
C ASN A 524 33.64 -2.17 16.34
N PRO A 525 34.73 -1.96 17.11
CA PRO A 525 34.75 -0.97 18.20
C PRO A 525 34.57 0.47 17.71
N GLY A 526 34.95 0.77 16.47
CA GLY A 526 34.77 2.09 15.84
C GLY A 526 33.37 2.37 15.31
N PHE A 527 32.41 1.43 15.45
CA PHE A 527 31.08 1.54 14.83
C PHE A 527 30.38 2.87 15.12
N TRP A 528 30.25 3.24 16.40
CA TRP A 528 29.53 4.47 16.77
C TRP A 528 30.28 5.76 16.41
N GLN A 529 31.61 5.71 16.37
CA GLN A 529 32.42 6.79 15.82
C GLN A 529 32.16 6.99 14.32
N ASP A 530 32.11 5.90 13.55
CA ASP A 530 31.84 5.96 12.11
C ASP A 530 30.41 6.47 11.85
N ILE A 531 29.41 5.95 12.57
CA ILE A 531 28.00 6.35 12.42
C ILE A 531 27.80 7.83 12.71
N THR A 532 28.39 8.35 13.80
CA THR A 532 28.28 9.78 14.12
C THR A 532 29.02 10.66 13.12
N SER A 533 30.17 10.21 12.60
CA SER A 533 30.88 10.90 11.51
C SER A 533 30.04 10.99 10.22
N HIS A 534 29.37 9.91 9.84
CA HIS A 534 28.46 9.90 8.68
C HIS A 534 27.26 10.79 8.92
N ALA A 535 26.67 10.75 10.12
CA ALA A 535 25.53 11.56 10.52
C ALA A 535 25.84 13.08 10.61
N ASP A 536 27.09 13.46 10.84
CA ASP A 536 27.56 14.86 10.81
C ASP A 536 27.91 15.35 9.39
N THR A 537 28.01 14.44 8.39
CA THR A 537 28.43 14.79 7.02
C THR A 537 27.24 15.24 6.17
N VAL A 538 26.85 16.51 6.30
CA VAL A 538 25.69 17.14 5.62
C VAL A 538 25.76 17.03 4.09
N ALA A 539 26.96 17.02 3.51
CA ALA A 539 27.16 16.90 2.07
C ALA A 539 26.60 15.59 1.49
N LEU A 540 26.60 14.51 2.27
CA LEU A 540 26.09 13.20 1.88
C LEU A 540 24.74 12.94 2.57
N LYS A 541 23.72 13.68 2.14
CA LYS A 541 22.39 13.70 2.77
C LYS A 541 21.82 12.30 3.06
N GLU A 542 21.75 11.42 2.05
CA GLU A 542 21.14 10.09 2.22
C GLU A 542 21.94 9.21 3.18
N LEU A 543 23.27 9.31 3.16
CA LEU A 543 24.15 8.58 4.09
C LEU A 543 23.98 9.08 5.52
N ALA A 544 23.90 10.39 5.72
CA ALA A 544 23.66 10.99 7.02
C ALA A 544 22.29 10.59 7.59
N LEU A 545 21.23 10.57 6.76
CA LEU A 545 19.90 10.10 7.15
C LEU A 545 19.90 8.61 7.51
N ALA A 546 20.60 7.76 6.75
CA ALA A 546 20.74 6.34 7.07
C ALA A 546 21.51 6.11 8.39
N ALA A 547 22.56 6.90 8.66
CA ALA A 547 23.29 6.85 9.92
C ALA A 547 22.44 7.28 11.12
N ILE A 548 21.64 8.35 10.98
CA ILE A 548 20.67 8.75 12.02
C ILE A 548 19.61 7.66 12.21
N ARG A 549 19.14 7.02 11.13
CA ARG A 549 18.23 5.88 11.23
C ARG A 549 18.83 4.73 12.02
N CYS A 550 20.13 4.40 11.86
CA CYS A 550 20.79 3.42 12.72
C CYS A 550 20.72 3.79 14.20
N ILE A 551 20.95 5.05 14.55
CA ILE A 551 20.82 5.55 15.93
C ILE A 551 19.39 5.35 16.42
N SER A 552 18.40 5.83 15.65
CA SER A 552 16.98 5.71 15.99
C SER A 552 16.53 4.26 16.13
N SER A 553 16.91 3.38 15.21
CA SER A 553 16.56 1.95 15.20
C SER A 553 17.07 1.22 16.45
N VAL A 554 18.27 1.55 16.94
CA VAL A 554 18.78 1.01 18.21
C VAL A 554 18.02 1.60 19.39
N ILE A 555 17.74 2.91 19.41
CA ILE A 555 16.95 3.56 20.48
C ILE A 555 15.57 2.89 20.63
N THR A 556 14.90 2.63 19.51
CA THR A 556 13.55 2.07 19.46
C THR A 556 13.52 0.55 19.36
N ALA A 557 14.65 -0.13 19.56
CA ALA A 557 14.74 -1.56 19.32
C ALA A 557 13.86 -2.38 20.27
N ASN A 558 13.23 -3.43 19.72
CA ASN A 558 12.31 -4.33 20.43
C ASN A 558 13.05 -5.57 20.92
N TRP A 559 14.08 -5.36 21.75
CA TRP A 559 14.91 -6.42 22.27
C TRP A 559 14.23 -7.18 23.42
N SER A 560 14.64 -8.43 23.61
CA SER A 560 14.24 -9.23 24.76
C SER A 560 15.47 -9.74 25.51
N ALA A 561 15.32 -9.94 26.82
CA ALA A 561 16.40 -10.32 27.72
C ALA A 561 16.61 -11.84 27.82
N SER A 562 16.15 -12.64 26.83
CA SER A 562 16.27 -14.10 26.90
C SER A 562 17.72 -14.55 27.10
N THR A 563 17.92 -15.54 27.97
CA THR A 563 19.24 -16.00 28.43
C THR A 563 19.83 -17.13 27.59
N ASP A 564 19.08 -17.66 26.63
CA ASP A 564 19.49 -18.82 25.82
C ASP A 564 20.57 -18.51 24.77
N LEU A 565 20.82 -17.22 24.49
CA LEU A 565 21.81 -16.78 23.51
C LEU A 565 23.07 -16.23 24.15
N THR A 566 24.23 -16.66 23.66
CA THR A 566 25.53 -16.20 24.15
C THR A 566 25.82 -14.78 23.69
N LEU A 567 26.01 -13.87 24.64
CA LEU A 567 26.44 -12.49 24.38
C LEU A 567 27.96 -12.33 24.61
N PRO A 568 28.63 -11.38 23.92
CA PRO A 568 30.01 -11.05 24.21
C PRO A 568 30.20 -10.55 25.65
N THR A 569 31.20 -11.05 26.36
CA THR A 569 31.53 -10.63 27.73
C THR A 569 32.50 -9.44 27.78
N THR A 570 32.97 -8.96 26.63
CA THR A 570 33.98 -7.89 26.53
C THR A 570 33.39 -6.48 26.65
N ILE A 571 32.08 -6.33 26.48
CA ILE A 571 31.37 -5.06 26.48
C ILE A 571 30.14 -5.14 27.38
N ALA A 572 29.66 -4.00 27.86
CA ALA A 572 28.41 -3.94 28.61
C ALA A 572 27.23 -4.28 27.68
N THR A 573 26.36 -5.20 28.10
CA THR A 573 25.21 -5.64 27.31
C THR A 573 23.88 -5.33 27.99
N PRO A 574 23.44 -4.06 28.06
CA PRO A 574 22.10 -3.69 28.53
C PRO A 574 20.97 -4.50 27.88
N GLU A 575 19.81 -4.55 28.56
CA GLU A 575 18.66 -5.33 28.12
C GLU A 575 17.86 -4.65 27.00
N THR A 576 17.85 -3.31 26.98
CA THR A 576 17.08 -2.51 26.03
C THR A 576 17.99 -1.63 25.17
N GLY A 577 17.52 -1.30 23.97
CA GLY A 577 18.30 -0.53 23.00
C GLY A 577 18.60 0.91 23.43
N HIS A 578 17.64 1.60 24.06
CA HIS A 578 17.88 2.95 24.60
C HIS A 578 18.91 2.95 25.74
N LEU A 579 18.98 1.90 26.57
CA LEU A 579 20.04 1.74 27.57
C LEU A 579 21.39 1.40 26.92
N ALA A 580 21.39 0.65 25.81
CA ALA A 580 22.61 0.37 25.06
C ALA A 580 23.25 1.63 24.48
N ILE A 581 22.45 2.61 24.06
CA ILE A 581 22.94 3.94 23.65
C ILE A 581 23.58 4.71 24.81
N LEU A 582 23.12 4.46 26.04
CA LEU A 582 23.63 5.09 27.27
C LEU A 582 24.78 4.31 27.93
N ALA A 583 25.24 3.22 27.33
CA ALA A 583 26.38 2.45 27.80
C ALA A 583 27.59 2.59 26.84
N PRO A 584 28.83 2.46 27.34
CA PRO A 584 30.01 2.38 26.47
C PRO A 584 29.93 1.15 25.55
N PRO A 585 30.37 1.25 24.27
CA PRO A 585 31.02 2.39 23.63
C PRO A 585 30.07 3.43 23.01
N ALA A 586 28.75 3.20 22.99
CA ALA A 586 27.80 4.09 22.30
C ALA A 586 27.74 5.49 22.92
N LEU A 587 27.68 5.54 24.26
CA LEU A 587 27.54 6.76 25.05
C LEU A 587 28.57 7.85 24.69
N GLU A 588 29.80 7.44 24.36
CA GLU A 588 30.92 8.33 24.08
C GLU A 588 30.74 9.14 22.79
N TYR A 589 29.93 8.65 21.85
CA TYR A 589 29.77 9.25 20.52
C TYR A 589 28.34 9.72 20.28
N THR A 590 27.34 8.89 20.58
CA THR A 590 25.95 9.11 20.16
C THR A 590 25.27 10.21 20.96
N LEU A 591 25.43 10.22 22.29
CA LEU A 591 24.81 11.23 23.15
C LEU A 591 25.39 12.64 22.90
N PRO A 592 26.73 12.84 22.82
CA PRO A 592 27.30 14.11 22.39
C PRO A 592 26.82 14.56 21.02
N TYR A 593 26.74 13.64 20.05
CA TYR A 593 26.18 13.94 18.73
C TYR A 593 24.74 14.43 18.84
N LEU A 594 23.85 13.71 19.52
CA LEU A 594 22.43 14.06 19.63
C LEU A 594 22.20 15.41 20.35
N LEU A 595 23.02 15.73 21.36
CA LEU A 595 22.92 16.98 22.12
C LEU A 595 23.58 18.18 21.42
N LYS A 596 24.54 17.95 20.52
CA LYS A 596 25.20 19.00 19.73
C LYS A 596 24.18 19.75 18.86
N SER A 597 24.24 21.08 18.84
CA SER A 597 23.41 21.88 17.94
C SER A 597 23.73 21.57 16.46
N PRO A 598 22.72 21.46 15.58
CA PRO A 598 22.96 21.24 14.15
C PRO A 598 23.76 22.42 13.56
N PRO A 599 24.59 22.18 12.53
CA PRO A 599 25.38 23.24 11.89
C PRO A 599 24.46 24.33 11.32
N ALA A 600 24.71 25.59 11.68
CA ALA A 600 23.91 26.74 11.24
C ALA A 600 24.11 27.02 9.74
N PHE A 601 23.04 27.48 9.06
CA PHE A 601 23.04 27.90 7.65
C PHE A 601 24.15 28.91 7.28
N ALA A 602 24.64 29.69 8.25
CA ALA A 602 25.66 30.72 8.02
C ALA A 602 27.01 30.16 7.53
N ASN A 603 27.31 28.89 7.76
CA ASN A 603 28.56 28.25 7.34
C ASN A 603 28.45 27.44 6.03
N LEU A 604 27.27 27.38 5.42
CA LEU A 604 27.04 26.70 4.14
C LEU A 604 26.82 27.76 3.06
N VAL A 605 27.71 27.77 2.07
CA VAL A 605 27.68 28.75 0.97
C VAL A 605 26.47 28.45 0.08
N GLY A 606 25.40 29.24 0.23
CA GLY A 606 24.27 29.28 -0.70
C GLY A 606 22.95 28.70 -0.17
N GLY A 607 21.99 29.58 0.10
CA GLY A 607 20.56 29.23 0.13
C GLY A 607 19.83 29.59 1.42
N ARG A 608 18.82 30.45 1.29
CA ARG A 608 17.80 30.74 2.32
C ARG A 608 17.12 29.43 2.76
N GLY A 609 16.64 29.39 4.01
CA GLY A 609 16.05 28.21 4.64
C GLY A 609 14.78 27.67 3.98
N ASP A 610 14.92 27.02 2.82
CA ASP A 610 13.89 26.20 2.23
C ASP A 610 13.75 24.88 2.99
N ALA A 611 12.50 24.46 3.21
CA ALA A 611 12.15 23.18 3.83
C ALA A 611 12.69 21.96 3.04
N GLU A 612 13.21 22.18 1.84
CA GLU A 612 13.84 21.16 1.00
C GLU A 612 15.34 20.97 1.26
N SER A 613 15.98 21.86 2.03
CA SER A 613 17.42 21.81 2.32
C SER A 613 17.84 20.53 3.05
N SER A 614 18.92 19.91 2.59
CA SER A 614 19.52 18.71 3.21
C SER A 614 19.78 18.89 4.71
N THR A 615 20.24 20.08 5.11
CA THR A 615 20.51 20.43 6.52
C THR A 615 19.24 20.35 7.37
N TYR A 616 18.12 20.86 6.85
CA TYR A 616 16.84 20.83 7.57
C TYR A 616 16.33 19.40 7.76
N LYS A 617 16.40 18.57 6.70
CA LYS A 617 15.99 17.15 6.77
C LYS A 617 16.82 16.35 7.77
N ILE A 618 18.13 16.56 7.80
CA ILE A 618 19.04 15.93 8.77
C ILE A 618 18.74 16.42 10.19
N ALA A 619 18.50 17.72 10.38
CA ALA A 619 18.18 18.29 11.69
C ALA A 619 16.84 17.76 12.25
N ILE A 620 15.81 17.62 11.41
CA ILE A 620 14.54 16.97 11.79
C ILE A 620 14.80 15.51 12.19
N ALA A 621 15.48 14.73 11.35
CA ALA A 621 15.72 13.31 11.64
C ALA A 621 16.48 13.13 12.97
N LYS A 622 17.46 13.99 13.24
CA LYS A 622 18.19 14.03 14.51
C LYS A 622 17.29 14.39 15.69
N PHE A 623 16.42 15.37 15.51
CA PHE A 623 15.45 15.78 16.53
C PHE A 623 14.45 14.65 16.83
N ASP A 624 13.97 13.94 15.82
CA ASP A 624 13.08 12.78 15.98
C ASP A 624 13.78 11.64 16.72
N ALA A 625 15.07 11.39 16.43
CA ALA A 625 15.88 10.42 17.17
C ALA A 625 15.99 10.80 18.66
N LEU A 626 16.26 12.08 18.96
CA LEU A 626 16.30 12.60 20.33
C LEU A 626 14.95 12.48 21.03
N ARG A 627 13.85 12.74 20.31
CA ARG A 627 12.48 12.59 20.82
C ARG A 627 12.16 11.15 21.14
N ALA A 628 12.55 10.21 20.28
CA ALA A 628 12.39 8.78 20.53
C ALA A 628 13.16 8.34 21.79
N LEU A 629 14.39 8.83 21.98
CA LEU A 629 15.20 8.55 23.18
C LEU A 629 14.52 9.08 24.43
N ASN A 630 14.03 10.32 24.39
CA ASN A 630 13.31 10.94 25.51
C ASN A 630 12.06 10.16 25.90
N SER A 631 11.24 9.73 24.94
CA SER A 631 10.04 8.94 25.20
C SER A 631 10.36 7.60 25.86
N ARG A 632 11.40 6.89 25.41
CA ARG A 632 11.83 5.64 26.04
C ARG A 632 12.42 5.86 27.44
N LEU A 633 13.17 6.94 27.63
CA LEU A 633 13.71 7.33 28.94
C LEU A 633 12.62 7.69 29.95
N MET A 634 11.55 8.38 29.54
CA MET A 634 10.41 8.67 30.41
C MET A 634 9.81 7.38 30.98
N VAL A 635 9.54 6.40 30.11
CA VAL A 635 9.03 5.08 30.52
C VAL A 635 10.01 4.37 31.46
N GLN A 636 11.32 4.44 31.19
CA GLN A 636 12.33 3.83 32.05
C GLN A 636 12.41 4.46 33.44
N VAL A 637 12.33 5.79 33.54
CA VAL A 637 12.33 6.52 34.83
C VAL A 637 11.07 6.21 35.65
N GLU A 638 9.92 6.08 34.99
CA GLU A 638 8.67 5.65 35.65
C GLU A 638 8.77 4.23 36.20
N GLN A 639 9.44 3.33 35.46
CA GLN A 639 9.63 1.93 35.88
C GLN A 639 10.70 1.77 36.97
N GLN A 640 11.76 2.58 36.93
CA GLN A 640 12.94 2.45 37.81
C GLN A 640 13.43 3.81 38.32
N PRO A 641 12.71 4.43 39.28
CA PRO A 641 13.11 5.71 39.84
C PRO A 641 14.38 5.58 40.69
N GLY A 642 15.27 6.59 40.61
CA GLY A 642 16.45 6.73 41.47
C GLY A 642 17.75 6.12 40.92
N GLN A 643 17.78 5.65 39.67
CA GLN A 643 18.99 5.10 39.04
C GLN A 643 19.85 6.14 38.30
N GLY A 644 19.53 7.44 38.42
CA GLY A 644 20.30 8.53 37.82
C GLY A 644 19.95 8.82 36.35
N TYR A 645 18.88 8.21 35.83
CA TYR A 645 18.35 8.51 34.50
C TYR A 645 17.60 9.85 34.45
N GLU A 646 17.20 10.39 35.61
CA GLU A 646 16.46 11.65 35.75
C GLU A 646 17.26 12.85 35.23
N ASP A 647 18.57 12.90 35.53
CA ASP A 647 19.44 13.99 35.08
C ASP A 647 19.64 13.95 33.57
N ILE A 648 19.75 12.74 33.00
CA ILE A 648 19.86 12.52 31.55
C ILE A 648 18.55 12.94 30.87
N LEU A 649 17.41 12.53 31.43
CA LEU A 649 16.08 12.91 30.94
C LEU A 649 15.87 14.43 30.97
N ALA A 650 16.27 15.10 32.05
CA ALA A 650 16.21 16.56 32.16
C ALA A 650 17.07 17.25 31.09
N THR A 651 18.27 16.73 30.85
CA THR A 651 19.19 17.27 29.83
C THR A 651 18.64 17.11 28.42
N VAL A 652 18.17 15.91 28.09
CA VAL A 652 17.53 15.59 26.79
C VAL A 652 16.26 16.42 26.60
N GLY A 653 15.42 16.53 27.62
CA GLY A 653 14.19 17.32 27.62
C GLY A 653 14.45 18.81 27.39
N LYS A 654 15.48 19.37 28.03
CA LYS A 654 15.92 20.75 27.78
C LYS A 654 16.30 20.94 26.31
N LYS A 655 17.06 19.99 25.73
CA LYS A 655 17.47 20.08 24.33
C LYS A 655 16.28 19.96 23.37
N LEU A 656 15.30 19.12 23.69
CA LEU A 656 14.06 19.02 22.90
C LEU A 656 13.23 20.31 22.93
N ALA A 657 13.23 21.04 24.05
CA ALA A 657 12.52 22.31 24.18
C ALA A 657 13.12 23.42 23.29
N GLU A 658 14.40 23.32 22.90
CA GLU A 658 15.04 24.26 21.97
C GLU A 658 14.56 24.10 20.52
N GLY A 659 13.96 22.95 20.18
CA GLY A 659 13.49 22.62 18.84
C GLY A 659 14.58 22.10 17.88
N PRO A 660 14.19 21.68 16.66
CA PRO A 660 15.07 21.01 15.70
C PRO A 660 16.19 21.92 15.16
N MET A 661 15.97 23.24 15.14
CA MET A 661 16.95 24.24 14.71
C MET A 661 17.20 25.17 15.90
N SER A 662 18.04 24.74 16.84
CA SER A 662 18.36 25.53 18.04
C SER A 662 18.78 26.95 17.66
N ARG A 663 18.17 27.95 18.30
CA ARG A 663 18.33 29.39 17.99
C ARG A 663 19.67 29.99 18.40
N GLU A 664 20.56 29.20 19.00
CA GLU A 664 21.83 29.69 19.57
C GLU A 664 22.86 30.18 18.54
N GLY A 665 22.63 29.97 17.24
CA GLY A 665 23.51 30.46 16.17
C GLY A 665 23.18 31.84 15.59
N GLU A 666 22.06 32.47 15.96
CA GLU A 666 21.63 33.76 15.37
C GLU A 666 22.14 35.02 16.13
N VAL A 667 22.84 34.83 17.25
CA VAL A 667 23.33 35.93 18.09
C VAL A 667 24.77 36.28 17.71
N GLY A 668 24.97 36.82 16.51
CA GLY A 668 26.32 37.21 16.07
C GLY A 668 26.42 37.78 14.66
N GLY A 669 25.61 38.79 14.31
CA GLY A 669 25.74 39.40 12.98
C GLY A 669 24.68 40.42 12.58
N ARG A 670 24.17 41.25 13.50
CA ARG A 670 23.50 42.51 13.14
C ARG A 670 24.45 43.67 13.40
N ILE A 671 25.49 43.80 12.57
CA ILE A 671 26.15 45.10 12.40
C ILE A 671 25.36 45.81 11.31
N GLY A 672 24.67 46.88 11.70
CA GLY A 672 23.88 47.70 10.80
C GLY A 672 24.76 48.31 9.72
N THR A 673 24.49 47.95 8.47
CA THR A 673 24.75 48.84 7.35
C THR A 673 23.71 49.96 7.41
N LEU A 674 24.07 51.03 8.12
CA LEU A 674 23.52 52.36 7.88
C LEU A 674 23.84 52.72 6.42
N GLU A 675 22.79 53.03 5.66
CA GLU A 675 22.88 53.60 4.33
C GLU A 675 23.69 54.91 4.37
N LEU A 676 24.63 55.03 3.44
CA LEU A 676 25.17 56.28 2.93
C LEU A 676 25.23 56.18 1.41
#